data_AF-A0A816XSM6-F1
#
_entry.id   AF-A0A816XSM6-F1
#
_cell.length_a   1.000
_cell.length_b   1.000
_cell.length_c   1.000
_cell.angle_alpha   90.00
_cell.angle_beta   90.00
_cell.angle_gamma   90.00
#
_symmetry.space_group_name_H-M   'P 1'
#
loop_
_entity.id
_entity.type
_entity.pdbx_description
1 polymer ?
#
loop_
_entity_poly.entity_id
_entity_poly.type
_entity_poly.pdbx_seq_one_letter_code
_entity_poly.pdbx_strand_id
1 'polypeptide(L)'
;MLTESEMNRNIVLLADPNKITRQKALQNLCNDLKSSLAITDNNEHIQPPSNTIESILRIFSDPAEKNRDLSLTYISMYITKYCNDENNIDKILSSLMPALVQRLGGNDIIEPSEEIRLKSISILSEICRIYSNGNRLALYLNEWIAVLKRTITDPYPEVRKLSCELTSKLAAKCHEKFHLISEHLVKPIIETMKHQHAKVRVEAINALGNVIRYGNNKSVEESVSPLAQRFFDHTSTVRLAVINVVGIWMLELRDRYSYFHMMLPLLLTGYTDEIQEIRETTDSLWWDVGLKYEKENEEDLKDQINFPNIPKKYPPNLTRPNVGCRELVKRNVIRILPAIRNDLTDWVVSGRMKSSELLVILTWQAEDTITQHLEDTLQVCSKALVDDEPIVREKINQALINIGYFVPINIWFNLIRPHFEQTSSLGLLRLLAPLLTGVTCDELMQTENILDQLLTIILKSDYTDNFQLPIQNELLRICRLLIEKCQQQLEPYAYRIFKCILSLLSIVENDELKQQCKQTLTDLASKTFENSSLNQMYEKFASQLFDDLKQTSNDWLRSSRDRFIFETFIMQAESSNRFFLPDIIEILRSVMNPDRDSEVRNQCLLIIANLLQFIDDTDTTLIISPHLTVVIDECILPNMRWKAGRTAAAIRATAIGTLWSLFQAKSFSFEQCASSTKEILIAVLGMLDDDDRLTRMNSCYVLQALFSNDDAIRTIDNDRLHKSYPDLLKRLDDVSDDIRLAMCSTLNAYVRAFHGDFTVDLYRSHLEDIAKVLLIHMDDQNSQVQNAVFDTIYQFATQLQNASEPFINEVRTVKHKHRNQNLCETLIERIQQSK
;
A
#
# COMPACT_ATOMS: atom_id res chain seq x y z
N MET A 1 20.55 41.67 -68.80
CA MET A 1 20.29 40.32 -69.35
C MET A 1 21.37 40.02 -70.37
N LEU A 2 21.86 38.78 -70.40
CA LEU A 2 22.91 38.30 -71.28
C LEU A 2 22.33 38.06 -72.68
N THR A 3 23.13 38.32 -73.71
CA THR A 3 22.83 37.88 -75.08
C THR A 3 23.06 36.37 -75.23
N GLU A 4 22.46 35.74 -76.25
CA GLU A 4 22.63 34.30 -76.51
C GLU A 4 24.12 33.88 -76.66
N SER A 5 24.93 34.74 -77.29
CA SER A 5 26.38 34.53 -77.42
C SER A 5 27.09 34.58 -76.06
N GLU A 6 26.70 35.51 -75.19
CA GLU A 6 27.26 35.62 -73.84
C GLU A 6 26.82 34.47 -72.93
N MET A 7 25.57 34.00 -73.06
CA MET A 7 25.10 32.80 -72.37
C MET A 7 25.91 31.56 -72.78
N ASN A 8 26.04 31.31 -74.09
CA ASN A 8 26.84 30.21 -74.62
C ASN A 8 28.31 30.30 -74.17
N ARG A 9 28.90 31.50 -74.16
CA ARG A 9 30.26 31.71 -73.63
C ARG A 9 30.35 31.31 -72.16
N ASN A 10 29.42 31.76 -71.31
CA ASN A 10 29.44 31.39 -69.90
C ASN A 10 29.22 29.89 -69.69
N ILE A 11 28.37 29.23 -70.49
CA ILE A 11 28.16 27.77 -70.45
C ILE A 11 29.45 27.01 -70.78
N VAL A 12 30.19 27.42 -71.83
CA VAL A 12 31.48 26.82 -72.17
C VAL A 12 32.51 27.01 -71.05
N LEU A 13 32.53 28.18 -70.42
CA LEU A 13 33.43 28.49 -69.30
C LEU A 13 33.15 27.64 -68.04
N LEU A 14 32.03 26.92 -67.96
CA LEU A 14 31.77 25.96 -66.87
C LEU A 14 32.71 24.75 -66.92
N ALA A 15 33.32 24.44 -68.07
CA ALA A 15 34.30 23.36 -68.18
C ALA A 15 35.76 23.83 -68.00
N ASP A 16 35.99 25.12 -67.72
CA ASP A 16 37.33 25.69 -67.58
C ASP A 16 38.10 25.07 -66.39
N PRO A 17 39.41 24.77 -66.51
CA PRO A 17 40.17 24.20 -65.40
C PRO A 17 40.24 25.10 -64.16
N ASN A 18 40.14 26.43 -64.31
CA ASN A 18 40.22 27.39 -63.22
C ASN A 18 38.88 27.57 -62.51
N LYS A 19 38.86 27.26 -61.20
CA LYS A 19 37.68 27.39 -60.34
C LYS A 19 37.06 28.79 -60.30
N ILE A 20 37.87 29.85 -60.39
CA ILE A 20 37.41 31.25 -60.34
C ILE A 20 36.71 31.62 -61.66
N THR A 21 37.21 31.12 -62.79
CA THR A 21 36.59 31.32 -64.10
C THR A 21 35.20 30.68 -64.12
N ARG A 22 35.09 29.43 -63.67
CA ARG A 22 33.80 28.75 -63.50
C ARG A 22 32.86 29.49 -62.55
N GLN A 23 33.37 29.97 -61.42
CA GLN A 23 32.59 30.74 -60.45
C GLN A 23 31.99 32.02 -61.05
N LYS A 24 32.80 32.80 -61.76
CA LYS A 24 32.35 34.03 -62.42
C LYS A 24 31.30 33.72 -63.49
N ALA A 25 31.50 32.66 -64.27
CA ALA A 25 30.52 32.21 -65.25
C ALA A 25 29.17 31.84 -64.60
N LEU A 26 29.18 31.09 -63.50
CA LEU A 26 27.97 30.76 -62.73
C LEU A 26 27.30 32.00 -62.14
N GLN A 27 28.06 32.95 -61.61
CA GLN A 27 27.52 34.21 -61.08
C GLN A 27 26.83 35.02 -62.17
N ASN A 28 27.43 35.11 -63.36
CA ASN A 28 26.82 35.79 -64.51
C ASN A 28 25.49 35.12 -64.91
N LEU A 29 25.48 33.79 -65.02
CA LEU A 29 24.28 33.02 -65.34
C LEU A 29 23.19 33.17 -64.27
N CYS A 30 23.55 33.14 -62.99
CA CYS A 30 22.61 33.38 -61.89
C CYS A 30 22.06 34.80 -61.93
N ASN A 31 22.91 35.83 -62.11
CA ASN A 31 22.46 37.22 -62.15
C ASN A 31 21.51 37.47 -63.32
N ASP A 32 21.78 36.88 -64.47
CA ASP A 32 20.91 36.94 -65.64
C ASP A 32 19.52 36.35 -65.37
N LEU A 33 19.49 35.12 -64.85
CA LEU A 33 18.23 34.45 -64.51
C LEU A 33 17.50 35.16 -63.35
N LYS A 34 18.22 35.85 -62.45
CA LYS A 34 17.64 36.67 -61.38
C LYS A 34 16.94 37.89 -61.97
N SER A 35 17.56 38.56 -62.93
CA SER A 35 16.94 39.66 -63.67
C SER A 35 15.70 39.18 -64.44
N SER A 36 15.76 37.97 -65.01
CA SER A 36 14.62 37.32 -65.69
C SER A 36 13.41 37.07 -64.79
N LEU A 37 13.64 36.62 -63.55
CA LEU A 37 12.59 36.38 -62.57
C LEU A 37 11.87 37.67 -62.13
N ALA A 38 12.53 38.83 -62.23
CA ALA A 38 11.93 40.12 -61.90
C ALA A 38 11.00 40.67 -63.00
N ILE A 39 11.01 40.08 -64.19
CA ILE A 39 10.18 40.48 -65.33
C ILE A 39 8.91 39.61 -65.35
N THR A 40 7.74 40.26 -65.27
CA THR A 40 6.42 39.60 -65.23
C THR A 40 5.92 39.10 -66.58
N ASP A 41 6.44 39.62 -67.70
CA ASP A 41 6.08 39.16 -69.04
C ASP A 41 7.01 38.02 -69.49
N ASN A 42 6.47 36.81 -69.66
CA ASN A 42 7.23 35.62 -70.04
C ASN A 42 7.69 35.60 -71.51
N ASN A 43 7.20 36.54 -72.33
CA ASN A 43 7.47 36.57 -73.78
C ASN A 43 8.75 37.31 -74.18
N GLU A 44 9.45 37.99 -73.25
CA GLU A 44 10.63 38.80 -73.56
C GLU A 44 11.98 38.14 -73.22
N HIS A 45 11.99 36.93 -72.64
CA HIS A 45 13.24 36.28 -72.22
C HIS A 45 13.62 35.09 -73.10
N ILE A 46 14.86 35.10 -73.59
CA ILE A 46 15.48 34.01 -74.36
C ILE A 46 15.56 32.76 -73.46
N GLN A 47 14.97 31.64 -73.88
CA GLN A 47 15.16 30.38 -73.15
C GLN A 47 16.65 29.99 -73.21
N PRO A 48 17.24 29.56 -72.08
CA PRO A 48 18.62 29.12 -72.09
C PRO A 48 18.82 27.93 -73.04
N PRO A 49 20.00 27.81 -73.67
CA PRO A 49 20.34 26.71 -74.57
C PRO A 49 20.05 25.34 -73.96
N SER A 50 19.68 24.35 -74.77
CA SER A 50 19.28 23.01 -74.30
C SER A 50 20.35 22.28 -73.48
N ASN A 51 21.63 22.53 -73.76
CA ASN A 51 22.77 21.95 -73.04
C ASN A 51 23.12 22.65 -71.70
N THR A 52 22.40 23.73 -71.34
CA THR A 52 22.69 24.51 -70.13
C THR A 52 22.54 23.67 -68.89
N ILE A 53 21.44 22.91 -68.77
CA ILE A 53 21.15 22.09 -67.60
C ILE A 53 22.20 20.99 -67.42
N GLU A 54 22.54 20.26 -68.48
CA GLU A 54 23.59 19.22 -68.42
C GLU A 54 24.95 19.81 -67.99
N SER A 55 25.30 21.00 -68.50
CA SER A 55 26.54 21.69 -68.16
C SER A 55 26.57 22.14 -66.70
N ILE A 56 25.45 22.63 -66.17
CA ILE A 56 25.29 23.01 -64.77
C ILE A 56 25.33 21.78 -63.85
N LEU A 57 24.68 20.67 -64.23
CA LEU A 57 24.66 19.44 -63.42
C LEU A 57 26.06 18.84 -63.25
N ARG A 58 26.96 18.98 -64.24
CA ARG A 58 28.38 18.57 -64.09
C ARG A 58 29.10 19.32 -62.98
N ILE A 59 28.70 20.57 -62.70
CA ILE A 59 29.25 21.41 -61.63
C ILE A 59 28.86 20.90 -60.24
N PHE A 60 27.84 20.06 -60.10
CA PHE A 60 27.55 19.42 -58.80
C PHE A 60 28.75 18.61 -58.29
N SER A 61 29.66 18.22 -59.19
CA SER A 61 30.92 17.56 -58.85
C SER A 61 32.17 18.44 -58.79
N ASP A 62 32.02 19.76 -58.83
CA ASP A 62 33.14 20.70 -58.73
C ASP A 62 33.82 20.58 -57.35
N PRO A 63 35.17 20.57 -57.28
CA PRO A 63 35.87 20.61 -55.99
C PRO A 63 35.57 21.88 -55.17
N ALA A 64 35.24 23.01 -55.82
CA ALA A 64 34.92 24.26 -55.15
C ALA A 64 33.46 24.29 -54.68
N GLU A 65 33.27 24.37 -53.36
CA GLU A 65 31.96 24.46 -52.72
C GLU A 65 31.11 25.62 -53.27
N LYS A 66 31.72 26.80 -53.48
CA LYS A 66 30.98 27.96 -53.99
C LYS A 66 30.41 27.75 -55.39
N ASN A 67 31.08 26.94 -56.23
CA ASN A 67 30.58 26.61 -57.55
C ASN A 67 29.40 25.64 -57.46
N ARG A 68 29.49 24.64 -56.57
CA ARG A 68 28.37 23.73 -56.29
C ARG A 68 27.14 24.48 -55.75
N ASP A 69 27.33 25.39 -54.79
CA ASP A 69 26.26 26.26 -54.26
C ASP A 69 25.60 27.09 -55.37
N LEU A 70 26.38 27.79 -56.19
CA LEU A 70 25.87 28.60 -57.31
C LEU A 70 25.15 27.75 -58.35
N SER A 71 25.63 26.53 -58.63
CA SER A 71 24.96 25.63 -59.57
C SER A 71 23.56 25.21 -59.08
N LEU A 72 23.40 24.91 -57.78
CA LEU A 72 22.09 24.65 -57.19
C LEU A 72 21.21 25.91 -57.15
N THR A 73 21.79 27.10 -56.91
CA THR A 73 21.05 28.38 -57.03
C THR A 73 20.45 28.52 -58.42
N TYR A 74 21.26 28.28 -59.44
CA TYR A 74 20.83 28.37 -60.83
C TYR A 74 19.69 27.38 -61.12
N ILE A 75 19.84 26.10 -60.71
CA ILE A 75 18.79 25.09 -60.90
C ILE A 75 17.49 25.47 -60.17
N SER A 76 17.57 25.95 -58.93
CA SER A 76 16.38 26.40 -58.19
C SER A 76 15.65 27.53 -58.92
N MET A 77 16.38 28.55 -59.37
CA MET A 77 15.82 29.67 -60.12
C MET A 77 15.27 29.24 -61.49
N TYR A 78 15.92 28.27 -62.13
CA TYR A 78 15.50 27.72 -63.41
C TYR A 78 14.16 27.01 -63.27
N ILE A 79 14.01 26.19 -62.23
CA ILE A 79 12.75 25.51 -61.90
C ILE A 79 11.65 26.55 -61.66
N THR A 80 11.91 27.58 -60.86
CA THR A 80 10.91 28.63 -60.60
C THR A 80 10.49 29.40 -61.85
N LYS A 81 11.41 29.66 -62.79
CA LYS A 81 11.07 30.44 -64.00
C LYS A 81 10.39 29.59 -65.09
N TYR A 82 10.92 28.40 -65.35
CA TYR A 82 10.61 27.63 -66.56
C TYR A 82 9.82 26.34 -66.31
N CYS A 83 9.80 25.83 -65.07
CA CYS A 83 9.13 24.58 -64.73
C CYS A 83 7.76 24.82 -64.08
N ASN A 84 6.90 25.59 -64.77
CA ASN A 84 5.54 25.89 -64.31
C ASN A 84 4.52 24.77 -64.60
N ASP A 85 4.93 23.76 -65.38
CA ASP A 85 4.12 22.57 -65.70
C ASP A 85 4.96 21.29 -65.58
N GLU A 86 4.26 20.16 -65.47
CA GLU A 86 4.88 18.84 -65.26
C GLU A 86 5.75 18.36 -66.43
N ASN A 87 5.46 18.79 -67.67
CA ASN A 87 6.23 18.36 -68.84
C ASN A 87 7.63 18.96 -68.82
N ASN A 88 7.74 20.22 -68.40
CA ASN A 88 9.02 20.90 -68.27
C ASN A 88 9.81 20.38 -67.06
N ILE A 89 9.14 19.90 -66.01
CA ILE A 89 9.80 19.22 -64.91
C ILE A 89 10.35 17.85 -65.32
N ASP A 90 9.56 17.03 -66.03
CA ASP A 90 10.01 15.69 -66.46
C ASP A 90 11.32 15.75 -67.26
N LYS A 91 11.49 16.78 -68.10
CA LYS A 91 12.71 17.03 -68.87
C LYS A 91 13.93 17.21 -67.97
N ILE A 92 13.84 18.10 -66.97
CA ILE A 92 14.97 18.34 -66.05
C ILE A 92 15.16 17.18 -65.08
N LEU A 93 14.08 16.54 -64.62
CA LEU A 93 14.11 15.47 -63.64
C LEU A 93 14.89 14.25 -64.15
N SER A 94 14.75 13.93 -65.44
CA SER A 94 15.48 12.85 -66.11
C SER A 94 17.01 12.96 -65.97
N SER A 95 17.54 14.19 -65.91
CA SER A 95 18.98 14.45 -65.79
C SER A 95 19.38 14.80 -64.35
N LEU A 96 18.50 15.48 -63.62
CA LEU A 96 18.73 15.92 -62.25
C LEU A 96 18.73 14.75 -61.25
N MET A 97 17.82 13.79 -61.37
CA MET A 97 17.72 12.67 -60.42
C MET A 97 19.00 11.82 -60.41
N PRO A 98 19.57 11.38 -61.55
CA PRO A 98 20.84 10.66 -61.55
C PRO A 98 21.98 11.44 -60.89
N ALA A 99 22.07 12.76 -61.14
CA ALA A 99 23.10 13.62 -60.54
C ALA A 99 22.95 13.72 -59.01
N LEU A 100 21.72 13.84 -58.51
CA LEU A 100 21.43 13.88 -57.08
C LEU A 100 21.61 12.51 -56.41
N VAL A 101 21.22 11.42 -57.05
CA VAL A 101 21.45 10.06 -56.54
C VAL A 101 22.95 9.78 -56.43
N GLN A 102 23.74 10.15 -57.45
CA GLN A 102 25.20 10.00 -57.39
C GLN A 102 25.80 10.79 -56.22
N ARG A 103 25.28 11.98 -55.93
CA ARG A 103 25.80 12.89 -54.88
C ARG A 103 25.34 12.53 -53.47
N LEU A 104 24.09 12.12 -53.32
CA LEU A 104 23.40 11.97 -52.02
C LEU A 104 22.88 10.56 -51.74
N GLY A 105 22.57 9.78 -52.78
CA GLY A 105 21.91 8.46 -52.68
C GLY A 105 22.85 7.26 -52.71
N GLY A 106 24.17 7.47 -52.83
CA GLY A 106 25.19 6.41 -52.83
C GLY A 106 25.32 5.67 -51.49
N ASN A 107 26.32 4.80 -51.39
CA ASN A 107 26.62 4.13 -50.11
C ASN A 107 27.03 5.13 -49.03
N ASP A 108 27.84 6.11 -49.43
CA ASP A 108 28.24 7.26 -48.63
C ASP A 108 27.74 8.54 -49.32
N ILE A 109 27.35 9.53 -48.51
CA ILE A 109 27.00 10.85 -49.01
C ILE A 109 28.29 11.54 -49.45
N ILE A 110 28.41 11.82 -50.74
CA ILE A 110 29.63 12.40 -51.34
C ILE A 110 29.72 13.90 -51.07
N GLU A 111 28.58 14.59 -50.94
CA GLU A 111 28.56 16.04 -50.71
C GLU A 111 28.92 16.41 -49.25
N PRO A 112 30.08 17.04 -49.00
CA PRO A 112 30.52 17.37 -47.65
C PRO A 112 29.73 18.53 -47.02
N SER A 113 29.27 19.51 -47.82
CA SER A 113 28.67 20.74 -47.29
C SER A 113 27.20 20.52 -46.91
N GLU A 114 26.88 20.71 -45.63
CA GLU A 114 25.53 20.54 -45.11
C GLU A 114 24.51 21.53 -45.70
N GLU A 115 24.94 22.76 -46.01
CA GLU A 115 24.11 23.76 -46.67
C GLU A 115 23.75 23.34 -48.10
N ILE A 116 24.71 22.76 -48.82
CA ILE A 116 24.48 22.25 -50.18
C ILE A 116 23.54 21.06 -50.15
N ARG A 117 23.72 20.12 -49.21
CA ARG A 117 22.77 18.99 -49.03
C ARG A 117 21.36 19.48 -48.73
N LEU A 118 21.21 20.45 -47.82
CA LEU A 118 19.92 21.04 -47.48
C LEU A 118 19.26 21.67 -48.72
N LYS A 119 20.04 22.42 -49.50
CA LYS A 119 19.58 23.07 -50.73
C LYS A 119 19.17 22.07 -51.80
N SER A 120 19.88 20.95 -51.94
CA SER A 120 19.47 19.85 -52.83
C SER A 120 18.12 19.25 -52.43
N ILE A 121 17.90 19.00 -51.13
CA ILE A 121 16.60 18.50 -50.65
C ILE A 121 15.51 19.57 -50.77
N SER A 122 15.83 20.85 -50.61
CA SER A 122 14.89 21.96 -50.85
C SER A 122 14.41 22.02 -52.30
N ILE A 123 15.33 21.82 -53.27
CA ILE A 123 14.97 21.72 -54.69
C ILE A 123 14.04 20.52 -54.93
N LEU A 124 14.36 19.36 -54.35
CA LEU A 124 13.50 18.18 -54.44
C LEU A 124 12.12 18.41 -53.81
N SER A 125 12.05 19.13 -52.69
CA SER A 125 10.78 19.51 -52.06
C SER A 125 9.94 20.42 -52.95
N GLU A 126 10.57 21.39 -53.61
CA GLU A 126 9.91 22.29 -54.56
C GLU A 126 9.40 21.54 -55.80
N ILE A 127 10.20 20.64 -56.36
CA ILE A 127 9.78 19.75 -57.46
C ILE A 127 8.56 18.94 -57.03
N CYS A 128 8.63 18.29 -55.88
CA CYS A 128 7.51 17.51 -55.34
C CYS A 128 6.26 18.37 -55.18
N ARG A 129 6.39 19.64 -54.75
CA ARG A 129 5.27 20.59 -54.62
C ARG A 129 4.60 20.89 -55.96
N ILE A 130 5.36 21.10 -57.04
CA ILE A 130 4.83 21.52 -58.35
C ILE A 130 4.02 20.41 -59.04
N TYR A 131 4.42 19.13 -58.93
CA TYR A 131 3.65 18.03 -59.52
C TYR A 131 2.24 17.95 -58.95
N SER A 132 1.21 17.93 -59.79
CA SER A 132 -0.18 17.68 -59.37
C SER A 132 -0.54 16.20 -59.51
N ASN A 133 0.03 15.52 -60.50
CA ASN A 133 -0.14 14.10 -60.79
C ASN A 133 0.99 13.25 -60.17
N GLY A 134 0.66 12.55 -59.08
CA GLY A 134 1.59 11.66 -58.38
C GLY A 134 2.13 10.49 -59.21
N ASN A 135 1.43 10.07 -60.27
CA ASN A 135 1.87 8.95 -61.11
C ASN A 135 3.09 9.26 -61.98
N ARG A 136 3.26 10.53 -62.36
CA ARG A 136 4.46 10.99 -63.09
C ARG A 136 5.65 11.11 -62.16
N LEU A 137 5.42 11.67 -60.97
CA LEU A 137 6.44 11.75 -59.92
C LEU A 137 6.94 10.35 -59.53
N ALA A 138 6.04 9.36 -59.49
CA ALA A 138 6.36 7.98 -59.19
C ALA A 138 7.24 7.26 -60.24
N LEU A 139 7.49 7.84 -61.42
CA LEU A 139 8.42 7.27 -62.41
C LEU A 139 9.86 7.25 -61.91
N TYR A 140 10.22 8.19 -61.04
CA TYR A 140 11.56 8.34 -60.46
C TYR A 140 11.62 7.88 -59.00
N LEU A 141 10.61 7.13 -58.55
CA LEU A 141 10.41 6.87 -57.11
C LEU A 141 11.60 6.15 -56.49
N ASN A 142 12.28 5.26 -57.23
CA ASN A 142 13.48 4.58 -56.76
C ASN A 142 14.61 5.56 -56.45
N GLU A 143 14.81 6.55 -57.30
CA GLU A 143 15.82 7.60 -57.14
C GLU A 143 15.49 8.53 -55.96
N TRP A 144 14.20 8.88 -55.78
CA TRP A 144 13.76 9.63 -54.60
C TRP A 144 14.06 8.87 -53.31
N ILE A 145 13.71 7.58 -53.26
CA ILE A 145 13.98 6.73 -52.10
C ILE A 145 15.48 6.55 -51.85
N ALA A 146 16.29 6.39 -52.91
CA ALA A 146 17.74 6.25 -52.77
C ALA A 146 18.36 7.46 -52.07
N VAL A 147 17.93 8.68 -52.44
CA VAL A 147 18.36 9.93 -51.78
C VAL A 147 17.81 10.01 -50.36
N LEU A 148 16.48 9.89 -50.18
CA LEU A 148 15.82 10.08 -48.89
C LEU A 148 16.28 9.08 -47.82
N LYS A 149 16.53 7.82 -48.20
CA LYS A 149 17.06 6.79 -47.30
C LYS A 149 18.35 7.22 -46.62
N ARG A 150 19.18 8.03 -47.29
CA ARG A 150 20.44 8.56 -46.75
C ARG A 150 20.24 9.86 -45.99
N THR A 151 19.46 10.79 -46.55
CA THR A 151 19.33 12.14 -45.99
C THR A 151 18.38 12.22 -44.79
N ILE A 152 17.49 11.25 -44.59
CA ILE A 152 16.70 11.13 -43.35
C ILE A 152 17.62 10.94 -42.14
N THR A 153 18.75 10.26 -42.31
CA THR A 153 19.75 10.02 -41.25
C THR A 153 20.95 10.96 -41.35
N ASP A 154 20.84 12.08 -42.06
CA ASP A 154 21.93 13.03 -42.28
C ASP A 154 22.52 13.58 -40.96
N PRO A 155 23.82 13.81 -40.83
CA PRO A 155 24.37 14.44 -39.63
C PRO A 155 23.76 15.81 -39.29
N TYR A 156 23.32 16.56 -40.30
CA TYR A 156 22.77 17.90 -40.13
C TYR A 156 21.25 17.88 -39.84
N PRO A 157 20.78 18.42 -38.70
CA PRO A 157 19.38 18.32 -38.29
C PRO A 157 18.37 18.90 -39.28
N GLU A 158 18.70 20.00 -39.96
CA GLU A 158 17.79 20.62 -40.92
C GLU A 158 17.59 19.78 -42.18
N VAL A 159 18.62 19.05 -42.62
CA VAL A 159 18.51 18.08 -43.73
C VAL A 159 17.61 16.92 -43.33
N ARG A 160 17.77 16.38 -42.10
CA ARG A 160 16.88 15.33 -41.59
C ARG A 160 15.43 15.77 -41.58
N LYS A 161 15.18 16.94 -40.98
CA LYS A 161 13.83 17.52 -40.84
C LYS A 161 13.16 17.68 -42.21
N LEU A 162 13.84 18.33 -43.16
CA LEU A 162 13.30 18.55 -44.49
C LEU A 162 13.16 17.24 -45.29
N SER A 163 14.04 16.27 -45.08
CA SER A 163 13.93 14.95 -45.71
C SER A 163 12.71 14.17 -45.18
N CYS A 164 12.42 14.22 -43.88
CA CYS A 164 11.22 13.64 -43.29
C CYS A 164 9.94 14.31 -43.82
N GLU A 165 9.91 15.64 -43.89
CA GLU A 165 8.80 16.41 -44.45
C GLU A 165 8.56 16.07 -45.93
N LEU A 166 9.63 16.04 -46.73
CA LEU A 166 9.58 15.64 -48.14
C LEU A 166 9.08 14.20 -48.30
N THR A 167 9.54 13.29 -47.44
CA THR A 167 9.11 11.90 -47.45
C THR A 167 7.60 11.78 -47.21
N SER A 168 7.06 12.53 -46.24
CA SER A 168 5.60 12.61 -46.01
C SER A 168 4.84 13.05 -47.25
N LYS A 169 5.28 14.15 -47.88
CA LYS A 169 4.64 14.71 -49.08
C LYS A 169 4.71 13.75 -50.26
N LEU A 170 5.87 13.12 -50.47
CA LEU A 170 6.09 12.14 -51.53
C LEU A 170 5.19 10.91 -51.34
N ALA A 171 5.10 10.38 -50.12
CA ALA A 171 4.22 9.24 -49.79
C ALA A 171 2.76 9.55 -50.12
N ALA A 172 2.28 10.73 -49.68
CA ALA A 172 0.90 11.17 -49.93
C ALA A 172 0.62 11.38 -51.43
N LYS A 173 1.56 12.00 -52.17
CA LYS A 173 1.38 12.23 -53.62
C LYS A 173 1.45 10.94 -54.43
N CYS A 174 2.37 10.03 -54.12
CA CYS A 174 2.61 8.81 -54.90
C CYS A 174 1.85 7.58 -54.37
N HIS A 175 0.75 7.78 -53.62
CA HIS A 175 0.07 6.73 -52.86
C HIS A 175 -0.30 5.47 -53.66
N GLU A 176 -0.56 5.56 -54.97
CA GLU A 176 -0.89 4.41 -55.82
C GLU A 176 0.27 3.41 -55.97
N LYS A 177 1.52 3.89 -56.00
CA LYS A 177 2.72 3.07 -56.26
C LYS A 177 3.68 3.02 -55.07
N PHE A 178 3.49 3.88 -54.06
CA PHE A 178 4.41 4.03 -52.95
C PHE A 178 4.60 2.75 -52.12
N HIS A 179 3.53 1.96 -51.96
CA HIS A 179 3.55 0.67 -51.26
C HIS A 179 4.57 -0.35 -51.78
N LEU A 180 5.03 -0.21 -53.04
CA LEU A 180 6.00 -1.13 -53.64
C LEU A 180 7.41 -0.98 -53.05
N ILE A 181 7.73 0.18 -52.45
CA ILE A 181 9.10 0.49 -52.02
C ILE A 181 9.20 1.19 -50.66
N SER A 182 8.07 1.49 -50.00
CA SER A 182 8.00 2.27 -48.76
C SER A 182 8.86 1.73 -47.61
N GLU A 183 9.03 0.40 -47.50
CA GLU A 183 9.76 -0.27 -46.42
C GLU A 183 11.22 0.19 -46.29
N HIS A 184 11.84 0.63 -47.39
CA HIS A 184 13.22 1.13 -47.39
C HIS A 184 13.43 2.38 -46.53
N LEU A 185 12.37 3.10 -46.21
CA LEU A 185 12.40 4.34 -45.42
C LEU A 185 12.11 4.13 -43.94
N VAL A 186 11.50 3.00 -43.56
CA VAL A 186 11.00 2.80 -42.19
C VAL A 186 12.13 2.80 -41.18
N LYS A 187 13.17 1.98 -41.40
CA LYS A 187 14.36 1.93 -40.52
C LYS A 187 15.10 3.28 -40.41
N PRO A 188 15.43 3.98 -41.51
CA PRO A 188 15.98 5.34 -41.44
C PRO A 188 15.16 6.30 -40.59
N ILE A 189 13.83 6.28 -40.74
CA ILE A 189 12.94 7.18 -39.98
C ILE A 189 12.93 6.82 -38.50
N ILE A 190 12.82 5.53 -38.15
CA ILE A 190 12.88 5.04 -36.76
C ILE A 190 14.18 5.49 -36.08
N GLU A 191 15.30 5.47 -36.79
CA GLU A 191 16.56 5.97 -36.24
C GLU A 191 16.53 7.48 -35.99
N THR A 192 15.95 8.24 -36.91
CA THR A 192 15.78 9.69 -36.75
C THR A 192 14.78 10.08 -35.67
N MET A 193 13.82 9.22 -35.33
CA MET A 193 12.94 9.43 -34.18
C MET A 193 13.70 9.48 -32.84
N LYS A 194 14.93 8.97 -32.76
CA LYS A 194 15.77 9.01 -31.54
C LYS A 194 16.64 10.26 -31.43
N HIS A 195 16.52 11.19 -32.37
CA HIS A 195 17.37 12.37 -32.44
C HIS A 195 17.22 13.30 -31.22
N GLN A 196 18.29 14.00 -30.84
CA GLN A 196 18.31 14.88 -29.65
C GLN A 196 17.31 16.06 -29.72
N HIS A 197 17.05 16.60 -30.90
CA HIS A 197 16.14 17.74 -31.10
C HIS A 197 14.69 17.27 -31.31
N ALA A 198 13.77 17.76 -30.47
CA ALA A 198 12.36 17.38 -30.51
C ALA A 198 11.68 17.66 -31.86
N LYS A 199 11.96 18.81 -32.50
CA LYS A 199 11.39 19.13 -33.81
C LYS A 199 11.73 18.08 -34.88
N VAL A 200 12.94 17.54 -34.85
CA VAL A 200 13.36 16.47 -35.78
C VAL A 200 12.60 15.18 -35.46
N ARG A 201 12.42 14.85 -34.18
CA ARG A 201 11.65 13.66 -33.77
C ARG A 201 10.18 13.76 -34.20
N VAL A 202 9.55 14.94 -34.04
CA VAL A 202 8.17 15.20 -34.48
C VAL A 202 8.03 14.97 -35.98
N GLU A 203 8.91 15.57 -36.80
CA GLU A 203 8.86 15.37 -38.25
C GLU A 203 9.12 13.90 -38.65
N ALA A 204 10.00 13.20 -37.93
CA ALA A 204 10.23 11.78 -38.16
C ALA A 204 9.00 10.93 -37.84
N ILE A 205 8.29 11.20 -36.74
CA ILE A 205 7.05 10.52 -36.37
C ILE A 205 5.97 10.77 -37.44
N ASN A 206 5.78 12.02 -37.86
CA ASN A 206 4.84 12.37 -38.93
C ASN A 206 5.19 11.68 -40.26
N ALA A 207 6.49 11.63 -40.59
CA ALA A 207 6.99 10.92 -41.76
C ALA A 207 6.71 9.42 -41.69
N LEU A 208 6.97 8.77 -40.55
CA LEU A 208 6.64 7.36 -40.35
C LEU A 208 5.13 7.13 -40.53
N GLY A 209 4.32 8.02 -39.96
CA GLY A 209 2.87 8.04 -40.09
C GLY A 209 2.41 7.97 -41.55
N ASN A 210 2.89 8.89 -42.37
CA ASN A 210 2.53 8.95 -43.79
C ASN A 210 3.14 7.81 -44.61
N VAL A 211 4.38 7.42 -44.32
CA VAL A 211 5.05 6.31 -45.02
C VAL A 211 4.27 5.01 -44.87
N ILE A 212 3.78 4.72 -43.67
CA ILE A 212 3.00 3.50 -43.42
C ILE A 212 1.58 3.65 -43.97
N ARG A 213 0.95 4.82 -43.78
CA ARG A 213 -0.41 5.10 -44.27
C ARG A 213 -0.55 4.84 -45.78
N TYR A 214 0.39 5.36 -46.56
CA TYR A 214 0.38 5.26 -48.03
C TYR A 214 1.26 4.13 -48.57
N GLY A 215 1.95 3.40 -47.69
CA GLY A 215 2.90 2.34 -48.04
C GLY A 215 2.38 0.94 -47.76
N ASN A 216 3.31 0.01 -47.55
CA ASN A 216 3.00 -1.34 -47.08
C ASN A 216 2.62 -1.32 -45.59
N ASN A 217 1.38 -1.69 -45.26
CA ASN A 217 0.88 -1.66 -43.89
C ASN A 217 1.54 -2.70 -42.96
N LYS A 218 2.28 -3.69 -43.50
CA LYS A 218 3.08 -4.63 -42.67
C LYS A 218 4.11 -3.93 -41.79
N SER A 219 4.60 -2.76 -42.21
CA SER A 219 5.54 -1.96 -41.44
C SER A 219 4.96 -1.38 -40.13
N VAL A 220 3.66 -1.54 -39.86
CA VAL A 220 3.11 -1.25 -38.53
C VAL A 220 3.82 -2.08 -37.47
N GLU A 221 4.04 -3.37 -37.71
CA GLU A 221 4.62 -4.30 -36.71
C GLU A 221 6.00 -3.86 -36.21
N GLU A 222 6.89 -3.45 -37.12
CA GLU A 222 8.23 -2.97 -36.77
C GLU A 222 8.23 -1.56 -36.12
N SER A 223 7.12 -0.84 -36.21
CA SER A 223 7.00 0.56 -35.78
C SER A 223 6.36 0.73 -34.39
N VAL A 224 5.62 -0.27 -33.91
CA VAL A 224 4.88 -0.20 -32.63
C VAL A 224 5.81 0.04 -31.45
N SER A 225 6.87 -0.75 -31.30
CA SER A 225 7.82 -0.60 -30.18
C SER A 225 8.57 0.74 -30.23
N PRO A 226 9.12 1.19 -31.37
CA PRO A 226 9.70 2.53 -31.49
C PRO A 226 8.74 3.68 -31.13
N LEU A 227 7.46 3.58 -31.51
CA LEU A 227 6.45 4.57 -31.16
C LEU A 227 6.09 4.53 -29.67
N ALA A 228 5.95 3.33 -29.09
CA ALA A 228 5.71 3.16 -27.65
C ALA A 228 6.80 3.84 -26.82
N GLN A 229 8.06 3.71 -27.23
CA GLN A 229 9.20 4.37 -26.56
C GLN A 229 9.14 5.90 -26.59
N ARG A 230 8.33 6.52 -27.45
CA ARG A 230 8.16 7.99 -27.48
C ARG A 230 7.18 8.49 -26.44
N PHE A 231 6.36 7.65 -25.80
CA PHE A 231 5.55 8.07 -24.65
C PHE A 231 6.39 8.42 -23.41
N PHE A 232 7.66 8.01 -23.37
CA PHE A 232 8.63 8.40 -22.36
C PHE A 232 9.41 9.67 -22.73
N ASP A 233 9.10 10.33 -23.84
CA ASP A 233 9.75 11.57 -24.24
C ASP A 233 9.34 12.73 -23.33
N HIS A 234 10.30 13.51 -22.84
CA HIS A 234 10.04 14.69 -22.01
C HIS A 234 9.31 15.81 -22.76
N THR A 235 9.36 15.82 -24.09
CA THR A 235 8.69 16.84 -24.91
C THR A 235 7.28 16.40 -25.29
N SER A 236 6.26 17.10 -24.78
CA SER A 236 4.85 16.80 -25.04
C SER A 236 4.48 16.77 -26.52
N THR A 237 5.06 17.65 -27.35
CA THR A 237 4.77 17.68 -28.80
C THR A 237 5.21 16.41 -29.53
N VAL A 238 6.23 15.70 -29.01
CA VAL A 238 6.65 14.40 -29.55
C VAL A 238 5.62 13.33 -29.23
N ARG A 239 5.11 13.31 -27.99
CA ARG A 239 4.05 12.38 -27.55
C ARG A 239 2.74 12.64 -28.31
N LEU A 240 2.36 13.91 -28.48
CA LEU A 240 1.21 14.33 -29.27
C LEU A 240 1.33 13.89 -30.74
N ALA A 241 2.51 13.98 -31.35
CA ALA A 241 2.72 13.50 -32.72
C ALA A 241 2.44 12.00 -32.86
N VAL A 242 2.80 11.18 -31.86
CA VAL A 242 2.48 9.74 -31.85
C VAL A 242 0.96 9.52 -31.79
N ILE A 243 0.27 10.21 -30.88
CA ILE A 243 -1.19 10.12 -30.74
C ILE A 243 -1.90 10.46 -32.05
N ASN A 244 -1.51 11.57 -32.69
CA ASN A 244 -2.08 11.97 -33.98
C ASN A 244 -1.83 10.92 -35.08
N VAL A 245 -0.59 10.43 -35.20
CA VAL A 245 -0.25 9.42 -36.22
C VAL A 245 -1.04 8.13 -36.01
N VAL A 246 -1.11 7.64 -34.77
CA VAL A 246 -1.83 6.39 -34.46
C VAL A 246 -3.33 6.57 -34.64
N GLY A 247 -3.92 7.67 -34.19
CA GLY A 247 -5.34 7.97 -34.41
C GLY A 247 -5.68 8.04 -35.90
N ILE A 248 -4.85 8.70 -36.71
CA ILE A 248 -4.98 8.72 -38.17
C ILE A 248 -4.87 7.32 -38.76
N TRP A 249 -3.97 6.47 -38.28
CA TRP A 249 -3.92 5.08 -38.75
C TRP A 249 -5.19 4.30 -38.41
N MET A 250 -5.70 4.44 -37.19
CA MET A 250 -6.94 3.80 -36.77
C MET A 250 -8.15 4.29 -37.55
N LEU A 251 -8.14 5.54 -38.02
CA LEU A 251 -9.17 6.09 -38.89
C LEU A 251 -8.97 5.67 -40.35
N GLU A 252 -7.77 5.83 -40.91
CA GLU A 252 -7.58 5.96 -42.37
C GLU A 252 -6.67 4.89 -42.99
N LEU A 253 -6.01 4.05 -42.19
CA LEU A 253 -5.18 2.96 -42.73
C LEU A 253 -6.05 1.94 -43.48
N ARG A 254 -5.58 1.52 -44.67
CA ARG A 254 -6.34 0.61 -45.56
C ARG A 254 -6.64 -0.72 -44.89
N ASP A 255 -5.64 -1.33 -44.25
CA ASP A 255 -5.75 -2.60 -43.52
C ASP A 255 -5.79 -2.40 -42.00
N ARG A 256 -6.45 -1.33 -41.51
CA ARG A 256 -6.52 -0.99 -40.07
C ARG A 256 -7.02 -2.13 -39.18
N TYR A 257 -7.94 -2.97 -39.68
CA TYR A 257 -8.55 -4.06 -38.94
C TYR A 257 -7.53 -5.10 -38.46
N SER A 258 -6.52 -5.39 -39.29
CA SER A 258 -5.46 -6.35 -38.95
C SER A 258 -4.58 -5.86 -37.81
N TYR A 259 -4.43 -4.55 -37.64
CA TYR A 259 -3.47 -3.95 -36.72
C TYR A 259 -4.10 -3.21 -35.53
N PHE A 260 -5.44 -3.21 -35.36
CA PHE A 260 -6.08 -2.52 -34.23
C PHE A 260 -5.50 -2.91 -32.87
N HIS A 261 -5.27 -4.20 -32.62
CA HIS A 261 -4.65 -4.69 -31.38
C HIS A 261 -3.26 -4.10 -31.08
N MET A 262 -2.52 -3.63 -32.09
CA MET A 262 -1.23 -2.98 -31.91
C MET A 262 -1.34 -1.47 -31.74
N MET A 263 -2.34 -0.84 -32.37
CA MET A 263 -2.55 0.61 -32.34
C MET A 263 -3.33 1.06 -31.09
N LEU A 264 -4.28 0.24 -30.63
CA LEU A 264 -5.08 0.48 -29.42
C LEU A 264 -4.23 0.84 -28.19
N PRO A 265 -3.22 0.04 -27.78
CA PRO A 265 -2.43 0.39 -26.60
C PRO A 265 -1.66 1.70 -26.77
N LEU A 266 -1.21 2.03 -27.99
CA LEU A 266 -0.52 3.29 -28.26
C LEU A 266 -1.48 4.48 -28.12
N LEU A 267 -2.66 4.43 -28.74
CA LEU A 267 -3.63 5.53 -28.66
C LEU A 267 -4.14 5.70 -27.23
N LEU A 268 -4.58 4.61 -26.58
CA LEU A 268 -5.20 4.65 -25.26
C LEU A 268 -4.24 5.07 -24.14
N THR A 269 -2.93 4.91 -24.32
CA THR A 269 -1.92 5.45 -23.39
C THR A 269 -1.98 6.98 -23.31
N GLY A 270 -2.50 7.67 -24.34
CA GLY A 270 -2.68 9.11 -24.33
C GLY A 270 -3.66 9.64 -23.28
N TYR A 271 -4.60 8.81 -22.79
CA TYR A 271 -5.50 9.18 -21.69
C TYR A 271 -4.78 9.44 -20.37
N THR A 272 -3.60 8.84 -20.18
CA THR A 272 -2.83 8.96 -18.94
C THR A 272 -1.66 9.94 -19.05
N ASP A 273 -1.63 10.74 -20.12
CA ASP A 273 -0.64 11.80 -20.27
C ASP A 273 -0.87 12.92 -19.26
N GLU A 274 0.21 13.54 -18.78
CA GLU A 274 0.17 14.68 -17.87
C GLU A 274 -0.39 15.95 -18.54
N ILE A 275 -0.24 16.08 -19.86
CA ILE A 275 -0.69 17.24 -20.63
C ILE A 275 -2.15 17.07 -21.08
N GLN A 276 -2.98 18.06 -20.74
CA GLN A 276 -4.41 18.07 -21.06
C GLN A 276 -4.70 17.98 -22.56
N GLU A 277 -3.97 18.72 -23.39
CA GLU A 277 -4.12 18.70 -24.86
C GLU A 277 -3.99 17.28 -25.43
N ILE A 278 -3.07 16.47 -24.90
CA ILE A 278 -2.87 15.09 -25.35
C ILE A 278 -4.06 14.22 -24.96
N ARG A 279 -4.58 14.38 -23.73
CA ARG A 279 -5.76 13.64 -23.26
C ARG A 279 -7.00 13.98 -24.09
N GLU A 280 -7.23 15.26 -24.36
CA GLU A 280 -8.36 15.74 -25.18
C GLU A 280 -8.25 15.29 -26.64
N THR A 281 -7.06 15.36 -27.22
CA THR A 281 -6.80 14.87 -28.58
C THR A 281 -7.01 13.36 -28.67
N THR A 282 -6.56 12.61 -27.66
CA THR A 282 -6.78 11.16 -27.57
C THR A 282 -8.26 10.84 -27.50
N ASP A 283 -9.01 11.56 -26.66
CA ASP A 283 -10.46 11.35 -26.49
C ASP A 283 -11.23 11.61 -27.79
N SER A 284 -10.94 12.73 -28.46
CA SER A 284 -11.56 13.05 -29.75
C SER A 284 -11.24 12.01 -30.83
N LEU A 285 -9.96 11.63 -30.98
CA LEU A 285 -9.56 10.65 -31.99
C LEU A 285 -10.16 9.28 -31.70
N TRP A 286 -10.16 8.86 -30.43
CA TRP A 286 -10.72 7.57 -30.04
C TRP A 286 -12.23 7.54 -30.28
N TRP A 287 -12.94 8.61 -29.93
CA TRP A 287 -14.37 8.75 -30.22
C TRP A 287 -14.67 8.63 -31.71
N ASP A 288 -13.93 9.35 -32.56
CA ASP A 288 -14.08 9.30 -34.01
C ASP A 288 -13.76 7.92 -34.60
N VAL A 289 -12.76 7.22 -34.06
CA VAL A 289 -12.44 5.84 -34.43
C VAL A 289 -13.63 4.92 -34.14
N GLY A 290 -14.25 5.07 -32.97
CA GLY A 290 -15.44 4.32 -32.60
C GLY A 290 -16.62 4.61 -33.53
N LEU A 291 -16.91 5.88 -33.81
CA LEU A 291 -17.99 6.27 -34.74
C LEU A 291 -17.76 5.73 -36.15
N LYS A 292 -16.50 5.76 -36.62
CA LYS A 292 -16.14 5.20 -37.92
C LYS A 292 -16.37 3.69 -37.95
N TYR A 293 -15.96 2.98 -36.90
CA TYR A 293 -16.19 1.54 -36.78
C TYR A 293 -17.69 1.21 -36.72
N GLU A 294 -18.49 1.96 -35.97
CA GLU A 294 -19.95 1.79 -35.94
C GLU A 294 -20.57 1.91 -37.32
N LYS A 295 -20.21 2.96 -38.07
CA LYS A 295 -20.70 3.19 -39.43
C LYS A 295 -20.31 2.08 -40.40
N GLU A 296 -19.13 1.51 -40.25
CA GLU A 296 -18.62 0.45 -41.13
C GLU A 296 -19.18 -0.93 -40.81
N ASN A 297 -19.68 -1.14 -39.59
CA ASN A 297 -20.21 -2.43 -39.10
C ASN A 297 -21.64 -2.29 -38.56
N GLU A 298 -22.45 -1.39 -39.14
CA GLU A 298 -23.79 -1.04 -38.65
C GLU A 298 -24.71 -2.26 -38.53
N GLU A 299 -24.67 -3.16 -39.52
CA GLU A 299 -25.49 -4.39 -39.51
C GLU A 299 -25.12 -5.33 -38.35
N ASP A 300 -23.83 -5.48 -38.05
CA ASP A 300 -23.35 -6.34 -36.96
C ASP A 300 -23.66 -5.73 -35.58
N LEU A 301 -23.72 -4.40 -35.49
CA LEU A 301 -23.92 -3.65 -34.24
C LEU A 301 -25.35 -3.17 -34.03
N LYS A 302 -26.25 -3.44 -34.98
CA LYS A 302 -27.62 -2.94 -35.02
C LYS A 302 -28.38 -3.12 -33.71
N ASP A 303 -28.30 -4.30 -33.12
CA ASP A 303 -29.00 -4.59 -31.86
C ASP A 303 -28.42 -3.79 -30.69
N GLN A 304 -27.08 -3.66 -30.62
CA GLN A 304 -26.42 -2.87 -29.57
C GLN A 304 -26.72 -1.38 -29.70
N ILE A 305 -26.88 -0.88 -30.93
CA ILE A 305 -27.19 0.52 -31.23
C ILE A 305 -28.67 0.82 -30.93
N ASN A 306 -29.59 -0.03 -31.38
CA ASN A 306 -31.03 0.16 -31.20
C ASN A 306 -31.49 -0.11 -29.76
N PHE A 307 -30.82 -1.03 -29.08
CA PHE A 307 -31.14 -1.42 -27.70
C PHE A 307 -29.88 -1.27 -26.82
N PRO A 308 -29.46 -0.02 -26.54
CA PRO A 308 -28.25 0.22 -25.78
C PRO A 308 -28.37 -0.37 -24.37
N ASN A 309 -27.50 -1.32 -24.05
CA ASN A 309 -27.39 -1.84 -22.69
C ASN A 309 -26.72 -0.77 -21.81
N ILE A 310 -27.53 0.03 -21.10
CA ILE A 310 -27.03 1.08 -20.20
C ILE A 310 -26.78 0.46 -18.81
N PRO A 311 -25.54 0.46 -18.30
CA PRO A 311 -25.23 -0.06 -16.98
C PRO A 311 -26.05 0.68 -15.91
N LYS A 312 -26.62 -0.06 -14.95
CA LYS A 312 -27.36 0.53 -13.81
C LYS A 312 -26.48 1.43 -12.94
N LYS A 313 -25.18 1.15 -12.93
CA LYS A 313 -24.14 1.84 -12.19
C LYS A 313 -22.95 2.08 -13.11
N TYR A 314 -22.29 3.20 -12.94
CA TYR A 314 -21.08 3.55 -13.69
C TYR A 314 -20.07 4.21 -12.74
N PRO A 315 -18.76 3.98 -12.89
CA PRO A 315 -17.76 4.67 -12.09
C PRO A 315 -17.93 6.19 -12.16
N PRO A 316 -17.80 6.91 -11.04
CA PRO A 316 -17.95 8.37 -11.03
C PRO A 316 -16.87 9.03 -11.89
N ASN A 317 -17.21 10.14 -12.54
CA ASN A 317 -16.31 10.96 -13.37
C ASN A 317 -15.77 10.29 -14.65
N LEU A 318 -16.33 9.14 -15.06
CA LEU A 318 -16.01 8.54 -16.36
C LEU A 318 -17.19 8.72 -17.33
N THR A 319 -16.87 9.10 -18.56
CA THR A 319 -17.83 9.12 -19.66
C THR A 319 -17.90 7.74 -20.30
N ARG A 320 -19.09 7.28 -20.66
CA ARG A 320 -19.20 5.99 -21.33
C ARG A 320 -18.71 6.08 -22.80
N PRO A 321 -17.78 5.22 -23.24
CA PRO A 321 -17.36 5.19 -24.64
C PRO A 321 -18.49 4.76 -25.58
N ASN A 322 -18.44 5.20 -26.84
CA ASN A 322 -19.39 4.76 -27.85
C ASN A 322 -19.29 3.24 -28.13
N VAL A 323 -20.29 2.68 -28.83
CA VAL A 323 -20.41 1.24 -29.07
C VAL A 323 -19.20 0.72 -29.86
N GLY A 324 -18.74 1.48 -30.85
CA GLY A 324 -17.59 1.12 -31.69
C GLY A 324 -16.30 1.01 -30.88
N CYS A 325 -16.03 1.98 -29.99
CA CYS A 325 -14.88 1.93 -29.08
C CYS A 325 -14.90 0.66 -28.23
N ARG A 326 -16.05 0.36 -27.60
CA ARG A 326 -16.20 -0.80 -26.72
C ARG A 326 -16.06 -2.12 -27.49
N GLU A 327 -16.65 -2.23 -28.68
CA GLU A 327 -16.53 -3.43 -29.51
C GLU A 327 -15.09 -3.62 -30.01
N LEU A 328 -14.38 -2.54 -30.38
CA LEU A 328 -12.96 -2.61 -30.74
C LEU A 328 -12.10 -3.12 -29.60
N VAL A 329 -12.30 -2.65 -28.37
CA VAL A 329 -11.55 -3.14 -27.21
C VAL A 329 -11.90 -4.59 -26.93
N LYS A 330 -13.19 -4.95 -26.87
CA LYS A 330 -13.67 -6.33 -26.68
C LYS A 330 -13.00 -7.33 -27.63
N ARG A 331 -12.87 -6.98 -28.92
CA ARG A 331 -12.27 -7.87 -29.93
C ARG A 331 -10.75 -8.01 -29.82
N ASN A 332 -10.07 -7.03 -29.25
CA ASN A 332 -8.61 -6.94 -29.29
C ASN A 332 -7.93 -7.10 -27.93
N VAL A 333 -8.65 -6.95 -26.82
CA VAL A 333 -8.09 -6.96 -25.46
C VAL A 333 -7.31 -8.24 -25.14
N ILE A 334 -7.74 -9.40 -25.64
CA ILE A 334 -7.04 -10.69 -25.47
C ILE A 334 -5.60 -10.66 -25.98
N ARG A 335 -5.32 -9.87 -27.03
CA ARG A 335 -3.98 -9.77 -27.63
C ARG A 335 -3.09 -8.77 -26.89
N ILE A 336 -3.70 -7.87 -26.11
CA ILE A 336 -3.00 -6.79 -25.40
C ILE A 336 -2.62 -7.22 -23.98
N LEU A 337 -3.51 -7.93 -23.28
CA LEU A 337 -3.31 -8.35 -21.89
C LEU A 337 -2.02 -9.15 -21.63
N PRO A 338 -1.56 -10.07 -22.51
CA PRO A 338 -0.30 -10.77 -22.29
C PRO A 338 0.91 -9.85 -22.17
N ALA A 339 0.95 -8.76 -22.96
CA ALA A 339 2.03 -7.77 -22.88
C ALA A 339 1.95 -6.99 -21.57
N ILE A 340 0.76 -6.51 -21.19
CA ILE A 340 0.53 -5.82 -19.91
C ILE A 340 0.94 -6.69 -18.72
N ARG A 341 0.61 -7.98 -18.75
CA ARG A 341 1.03 -8.93 -17.71
C ARG A 341 2.55 -8.98 -17.56
N ASN A 342 3.25 -9.12 -18.69
CA ASN A 342 4.70 -9.21 -18.66
C ASN A 342 5.29 -7.90 -18.13
N ASP A 343 4.82 -6.77 -18.65
CA ASP A 343 5.31 -5.45 -18.26
C ASP A 343 5.04 -5.13 -16.79
N LEU A 344 3.87 -5.49 -16.23
CA LEU A 344 3.52 -5.28 -14.82
C LEU A 344 4.37 -6.10 -13.85
N THR A 345 5.06 -7.13 -14.35
CA THR A 345 5.97 -7.97 -13.53
C THR A 345 7.43 -7.77 -13.92
N ASP A 346 7.71 -6.81 -14.81
CA ASP A 346 9.06 -6.49 -15.26
C ASP A 346 9.82 -5.64 -14.21
N TRP A 347 11.14 -5.72 -14.23
CA TRP A 347 11.99 -4.96 -13.30
C TRP A 347 12.00 -3.46 -13.60
N VAL A 348 11.66 -3.04 -14.82
CA VAL A 348 11.61 -1.63 -15.23
C VAL A 348 10.38 -0.92 -14.69
N VAL A 349 10.59 -0.05 -13.70
CA VAL A 349 9.55 0.73 -13.01
C VAL A 349 8.68 1.53 -13.96
N SER A 350 9.26 2.27 -14.91
CA SER A 350 8.50 3.11 -15.84
C SER A 350 7.58 2.30 -16.75
N GLY A 351 7.97 1.06 -17.08
CA GLY A 351 7.14 0.10 -17.80
C GLY A 351 5.95 -0.35 -16.96
N ARG A 352 6.20 -0.79 -15.72
CA ARG A 352 5.13 -1.15 -14.76
C ARG A 352 4.11 -0.03 -14.56
N MET A 353 4.59 1.22 -14.39
CA MET A 353 3.72 2.39 -14.25
C MET A 353 2.82 2.57 -15.48
N LYS A 354 3.37 2.61 -16.69
CA LYS A 354 2.59 2.80 -17.91
C LYS A 354 1.62 1.66 -18.19
N SER A 355 2.01 0.42 -17.92
CA SER A 355 1.13 -0.74 -18.11
C SER A 355 0.01 -0.79 -17.06
N SER A 356 0.26 -0.33 -15.83
CA SER A 356 -0.79 -0.17 -14.81
C SER A 356 -1.80 0.92 -15.18
N GLU A 357 -1.32 2.04 -15.72
CA GLU A 357 -2.15 3.13 -16.25
C GLU A 357 -3.02 2.67 -17.43
N LEU A 358 -2.42 1.98 -18.40
CA LEU A 358 -3.14 1.43 -19.55
C LEU A 358 -4.20 0.41 -19.12
N LEU A 359 -3.92 -0.42 -18.10
CA LEU A 359 -4.89 -1.38 -17.60
C LEU A 359 -6.15 -0.69 -17.04
N VAL A 360 -6.02 0.47 -16.38
CA VAL A 360 -7.18 1.27 -15.94
C VAL A 360 -8.06 1.65 -17.12
N ILE A 361 -7.43 2.11 -18.22
CA ILE A 361 -8.16 2.51 -19.43
C ILE A 361 -8.81 1.29 -20.09
N LEU A 362 -8.11 0.16 -20.19
CA LEU A 362 -8.67 -1.05 -20.78
C LEU A 362 -9.84 -1.62 -19.99
N THR A 363 -9.78 -1.64 -18.65
CA THR A 363 -10.92 -2.12 -17.84
C THR A 363 -12.12 -1.18 -17.92
N TRP A 364 -11.88 0.13 -18.06
CA TRP A 364 -12.93 1.10 -18.32
C TRP A 364 -13.58 0.90 -19.69
N GLN A 365 -12.78 0.75 -20.74
CA GLN A 365 -13.25 0.65 -22.12
C GLN A 365 -13.85 -0.73 -22.47
N ALA A 366 -13.39 -1.79 -21.81
CA ALA A 366 -13.91 -3.14 -22.01
C ALA A 366 -15.25 -3.39 -21.29
N GLU A 367 -15.57 -2.62 -20.25
CA GLU A 367 -16.76 -2.86 -19.39
C GLU A 367 -16.86 -4.33 -18.94
N ASP A 368 -18.02 -4.97 -19.10
CA ASP A 368 -18.31 -6.34 -18.70
C ASP A 368 -17.57 -7.39 -19.57
N THR A 369 -17.11 -6.99 -20.76
CA THR A 369 -16.43 -7.90 -21.70
C THR A 369 -15.07 -8.39 -21.20
N ILE A 370 -14.48 -7.69 -20.23
CA ILE A 370 -13.24 -8.12 -19.56
C ILE A 370 -13.40 -9.49 -18.87
N THR A 371 -14.64 -9.92 -18.60
CA THR A 371 -14.97 -11.22 -18.00
C THR A 371 -14.26 -12.40 -18.67
N GLN A 372 -14.05 -12.36 -19.98
CA GLN A 372 -13.39 -13.45 -20.73
C GLN A 372 -11.92 -13.66 -20.35
N HIS A 373 -11.26 -12.67 -19.77
CA HIS A 373 -9.84 -12.70 -19.39
C HIS A 373 -9.63 -12.38 -17.92
N LEU A 374 -10.70 -12.49 -17.13
CA LEU A 374 -10.75 -11.96 -15.79
C LEU A 374 -9.85 -12.74 -14.84
N GLU A 375 -9.79 -14.05 -14.95
CA GLU A 375 -8.93 -14.89 -14.09
C GLU A 375 -7.46 -14.48 -14.19
N ASP A 376 -6.92 -14.47 -15.41
CA ASP A 376 -5.55 -14.03 -15.69
C ASP A 376 -5.33 -12.58 -15.22
N THR A 377 -6.29 -11.69 -15.46
CA THR A 377 -6.20 -10.27 -15.07
C THR A 377 -6.12 -10.14 -13.55
N LEU A 378 -6.98 -10.84 -12.79
CA LEU A 378 -7.01 -10.80 -11.33
C LEU A 378 -5.73 -11.38 -10.72
N GLN A 379 -5.19 -12.45 -11.30
CA GLN A 379 -3.91 -13.02 -10.84
C GLN A 379 -2.76 -12.02 -11.02
N VAL A 380 -2.68 -11.33 -12.16
CA VAL A 380 -1.66 -10.30 -12.40
C VAL A 380 -1.84 -9.11 -11.48
N CYS A 381 -3.08 -8.63 -11.30
CA CYS A 381 -3.40 -7.57 -10.35
C CYS A 381 -2.97 -7.93 -8.92
N SER A 382 -3.17 -9.18 -8.48
CA SER A 382 -2.77 -9.63 -7.14
C SER A 382 -1.26 -9.48 -6.91
N LYS A 383 -0.44 -9.73 -7.94
CA LYS A 383 1.02 -9.55 -7.90
C LYS A 383 1.40 -8.08 -7.93
N ALA A 384 0.75 -7.28 -8.77
CA ALA A 384 1.03 -5.84 -8.88
C ALA A 384 0.53 -5.03 -7.66
N LEU A 385 -0.44 -5.55 -6.90
CA LEU A 385 -0.90 -4.93 -5.65
C LEU A 385 0.11 -4.99 -4.51
N VAL A 386 1.19 -5.78 -4.65
CA VAL A 386 2.31 -5.83 -3.70
C VAL A 386 3.59 -5.22 -4.28
N ASP A 387 3.49 -4.50 -5.40
CA ASP A 387 4.61 -3.73 -5.97
C ASP A 387 5.19 -2.75 -4.95
N ASP A 388 6.47 -2.42 -5.05
CA ASP A 388 7.13 -1.43 -4.19
C ASP A 388 6.64 0.00 -4.50
N GLU A 389 6.28 0.27 -5.75
CA GLU A 389 5.86 1.59 -6.21
C GLU A 389 4.39 1.90 -5.89
N PRO A 390 4.10 2.93 -5.06
CA PRO A 390 2.72 3.26 -4.66
C PRO A 390 1.80 3.57 -5.83
N ILE A 391 2.31 4.22 -6.87
CA ILE A 391 1.53 4.61 -8.05
C ILE A 391 1.02 3.37 -8.80
N VAL A 392 1.85 2.33 -8.94
CA VAL A 392 1.43 1.06 -9.56
C VAL A 392 0.27 0.47 -8.78
N ARG A 393 0.39 0.37 -7.44
CA ARG A 393 -0.68 -0.14 -6.58
C ARG A 393 -1.95 0.71 -6.69
N GLU A 394 -1.84 2.03 -6.77
CA GLU A 394 -2.98 2.94 -6.93
C GLU A 394 -3.72 2.71 -8.25
N LYS A 395 -2.99 2.61 -9.37
CA LYS A 395 -3.60 2.37 -10.68
C LYS A 395 -4.22 0.98 -10.77
N ILE A 396 -3.60 -0.04 -10.19
CA ILE A 396 -4.22 -1.38 -10.12
C ILE A 396 -5.50 -1.36 -9.26
N ASN A 397 -5.53 -0.63 -8.15
CA ASN A 397 -6.77 -0.42 -7.39
C ASN A 397 -7.86 0.23 -8.27
N GLN A 398 -7.53 1.27 -9.06
CA GLN A 398 -8.49 1.92 -9.98
C GLN A 398 -9.01 0.95 -11.04
N ALA A 399 -8.13 0.12 -11.62
CA ALA A 399 -8.53 -0.88 -12.61
C ALA A 399 -9.48 -1.93 -12.00
N LEU A 400 -9.23 -2.36 -10.76
CA LEU A 400 -10.09 -3.30 -10.03
C LEU A 400 -11.41 -2.68 -9.61
N ILE A 401 -11.45 -1.38 -9.28
CA ILE A 401 -12.71 -0.65 -9.05
C ILE A 401 -13.58 -0.71 -10.31
N ASN A 402 -13.02 -0.42 -11.50
CA ASN A 402 -13.74 -0.55 -12.77
C ASN A 402 -14.30 -1.97 -12.95
N ILE A 403 -13.49 -3.00 -12.69
CA ILE A 403 -13.95 -4.40 -12.74
C ILE A 403 -15.12 -4.63 -11.77
N GLY A 404 -15.06 -4.12 -10.55
CA GLY A 404 -16.16 -4.23 -9.57
C GLY A 404 -17.46 -3.55 -10.02
N TYR A 405 -17.37 -2.46 -10.79
CA TYR A 405 -18.53 -1.78 -11.38
C TYR A 405 -19.13 -2.56 -12.56
N PHE A 406 -18.31 -3.17 -13.41
CA PHE A 406 -18.79 -3.78 -14.66
C PHE A 406 -19.04 -5.28 -14.58
N VAL A 407 -18.33 -5.98 -13.70
CA VAL A 407 -18.43 -7.44 -13.56
C VAL A 407 -19.19 -7.81 -12.29
N PRO A 408 -20.27 -8.61 -12.40
CA PRO A 408 -21.01 -9.13 -11.25
C PRO A 408 -20.14 -9.86 -10.22
N ILE A 409 -20.45 -9.66 -8.93
CA ILE A 409 -19.67 -10.22 -7.81
C ILE A 409 -19.53 -11.73 -7.84
N ASN A 410 -20.59 -12.45 -8.22
CA ASN A 410 -20.55 -13.90 -8.34
C ASN A 410 -19.51 -14.41 -9.34
N ILE A 411 -19.18 -13.63 -10.37
CA ILE A 411 -18.22 -14.04 -11.39
C ILE A 411 -16.80 -13.92 -10.85
N TRP A 412 -16.37 -12.71 -10.46
CA TRP A 412 -14.99 -12.52 -9.99
C TRP A 412 -14.72 -13.23 -8.66
N PHE A 413 -15.71 -13.34 -7.77
CA PHE A 413 -15.53 -14.01 -6.49
C PHE A 413 -15.30 -15.51 -6.66
N ASN A 414 -16.03 -16.16 -7.58
CA ASN A 414 -15.83 -17.57 -7.89
C ASN A 414 -14.45 -17.86 -8.51
N LEU A 415 -13.84 -16.88 -9.20
CA LEU A 415 -12.48 -17.01 -9.75
C LEU A 415 -11.40 -16.90 -8.67
N ILE A 416 -11.55 -15.98 -7.70
CA ILE A 416 -10.51 -15.76 -6.67
C ILE A 416 -10.65 -16.69 -5.46
N ARG A 417 -11.87 -17.19 -5.15
CA ARG A 417 -12.11 -18.05 -3.98
C ARG A 417 -11.19 -19.28 -3.94
N PRO A 418 -11.02 -20.07 -5.03
CA PRO A 418 -10.12 -21.23 -5.02
C PRO A 418 -8.68 -20.87 -4.66
N HIS A 419 -8.21 -19.68 -5.02
CA HIS A 419 -6.86 -19.22 -4.67
C HIS A 419 -6.73 -18.92 -3.17
N PHE A 420 -7.76 -18.33 -2.55
CA PHE A 420 -7.80 -18.15 -1.09
C PHE A 420 -7.86 -19.47 -0.33
N GLU A 421 -8.46 -20.53 -0.90
CA GLU A 421 -8.47 -21.87 -0.31
C GLU A 421 -7.07 -22.52 -0.32
N GLN A 422 -6.24 -22.20 -1.32
CA GLN A 422 -4.90 -22.75 -1.47
C GLN A 422 -3.82 -21.98 -0.71
N THR A 423 -3.93 -20.66 -0.64
CA THR A 423 -2.87 -19.79 -0.10
C THR A 423 -3.43 -18.50 0.48
N SER A 424 -2.80 -18.05 1.57
CA SER A 424 -3.05 -16.74 2.18
C SER A 424 -1.92 -15.80 1.81
N SER A 425 -2.23 -14.75 1.03
CA SER A 425 -1.26 -13.72 0.65
C SER A 425 -1.85 -12.32 0.71
N LEU A 426 -0.99 -11.32 0.92
CA LEU A 426 -1.37 -9.90 0.92
C LEU A 426 -1.93 -9.46 -0.44
N GLY A 427 -1.36 -9.95 -1.55
CA GLY A 427 -1.81 -9.63 -2.90
C GLY A 427 -3.24 -10.05 -3.18
N LEU A 428 -3.61 -11.28 -2.77
CA LEU A 428 -4.99 -11.77 -2.86
C LEU A 428 -5.93 -10.95 -1.98
N LEU A 429 -5.55 -10.68 -0.73
CA LEU A 429 -6.36 -9.90 0.20
C LEU A 429 -6.66 -8.49 -0.35
N ARG A 430 -5.65 -7.83 -0.94
CA ARG A 430 -5.75 -6.51 -1.56
C ARG A 430 -6.64 -6.45 -2.80
N LEU A 431 -7.05 -7.58 -3.38
CA LEU A 431 -8.05 -7.58 -4.45
C LEU A 431 -9.44 -7.20 -3.93
N LEU A 432 -9.77 -7.57 -2.69
CA LEU A 432 -11.14 -7.54 -2.18
C LEU A 432 -11.67 -6.12 -2.06
N ALA A 433 -10.97 -5.21 -1.38
CA ALA A 433 -11.45 -3.85 -1.16
C ALA A 433 -11.76 -3.08 -2.47
N PRO A 434 -10.84 -2.99 -3.47
CA PRO A 434 -11.15 -2.27 -4.70
C PRO A 434 -12.26 -2.94 -5.53
N LEU A 435 -12.32 -4.28 -5.62
CA LEU A 435 -13.41 -4.97 -6.31
C LEU A 435 -14.76 -4.70 -5.63
N LEU A 436 -14.82 -4.81 -4.29
CA LEU A 436 -16.03 -4.53 -3.51
C LEU A 436 -16.48 -3.09 -3.61
N THR A 437 -15.58 -2.13 -3.86
CA THR A 437 -15.92 -0.71 -4.00
C THR A 437 -16.93 -0.48 -5.12
N GLY A 438 -16.81 -1.20 -6.24
CA GLY A 438 -17.73 -1.09 -7.38
C GLY A 438 -19.03 -1.88 -7.25
N VAL A 439 -19.15 -2.77 -6.27
CA VAL A 439 -20.36 -3.59 -6.02
C VAL A 439 -21.42 -2.73 -5.33
N THR A 440 -22.72 -3.05 -5.35
CA THR A 440 -23.76 -2.39 -4.53
C THR A 440 -24.13 -3.21 -3.30
N CYS A 441 -24.81 -2.63 -2.30
CA CYS A 441 -25.24 -3.42 -1.14
C CYS A 441 -26.19 -4.56 -1.58
N ASP A 442 -27.14 -4.23 -2.45
CA ASP A 442 -28.10 -5.20 -2.99
C ASP A 442 -27.41 -6.38 -3.69
N GLU A 443 -26.38 -6.14 -4.52
CA GLU A 443 -25.63 -7.23 -5.17
C GLU A 443 -24.92 -8.15 -4.17
N LEU A 444 -24.37 -7.56 -3.10
CA LEU A 444 -23.68 -8.30 -2.05
C LEU A 444 -24.66 -9.16 -1.23
N MET A 445 -25.89 -8.67 -1.01
CA MET A 445 -26.91 -9.35 -0.21
C MET A 445 -27.77 -10.33 -1.02
N GLN A 446 -28.05 -10.05 -2.29
CA GLN A 446 -28.88 -10.91 -3.15
C GLN A 446 -28.16 -12.21 -3.54
N THR A 447 -26.84 -12.21 -3.57
CA THR A 447 -26.08 -13.40 -3.94
C THR A 447 -25.82 -14.23 -2.68
N GLU A 448 -26.74 -15.16 -2.39
CA GLU A 448 -26.68 -16.01 -1.20
C GLU A 448 -25.27 -16.56 -0.95
N ASN A 449 -24.82 -16.48 0.30
CA ASN A 449 -23.57 -17.05 0.80
C ASN A 449 -22.26 -16.34 0.37
N ILE A 450 -22.26 -15.35 -0.53
CA ILE A 450 -20.98 -14.67 -0.89
C ILE A 450 -20.41 -13.89 0.28
N LEU A 451 -21.23 -13.09 0.97
CA LEU A 451 -20.75 -12.31 2.12
C LEU A 451 -20.26 -13.24 3.24
N ASP A 452 -20.96 -14.34 3.49
CA ASP A 452 -20.52 -15.33 4.47
C ASP A 452 -19.18 -15.99 4.07
N GLN A 453 -19.01 -16.40 2.81
CA GLN A 453 -17.75 -16.93 2.29
C GLN A 453 -16.62 -15.91 2.37
N LEU A 454 -16.89 -14.64 2.06
CA LEU A 454 -15.90 -13.56 2.15
C LEU A 454 -15.45 -13.35 3.59
N LEU A 455 -16.40 -13.31 4.53
CA LEU A 455 -16.09 -13.20 5.95
C LEU A 455 -15.29 -14.43 6.43
N THR A 456 -15.54 -15.62 5.88
CA THR A 456 -14.77 -16.84 6.18
C THR A 456 -13.34 -16.71 5.70
N ILE A 457 -13.11 -16.09 4.54
CA ILE A 457 -11.77 -15.84 4.01
C ILE A 457 -11.00 -14.86 4.91
N ILE A 458 -11.57 -13.70 5.25
CA ILE A 458 -10.84 -12.69 6.03
C ILE A 458 -10.64 -13.07 7.50
N LEU A 459 -11.46 -14.00 8.02
CA LEU A 459 -11.33 -14.55 9.37
C LEU A 459 -10.41 -15.78 9.46
N LYS A 460 -9.75 -16.18 8.36
CA LYS A 460 -8.71 -17.22 8.44
C LYS A 460 -7.58 -16.75 9.36
N SER A 461 -7.09 -17.66 10.20
CA SER A 461 -5.97 -17.43 11.12
C SER A 461 -4.74 -16.83 10.42
N ASP A 462 -4.45 -17.27 9.20
CA ASP A 462 -3.32 -16.77 8.39
C ASP A 462 -3.36 -15.25 8.17
N TYR A 463 -4.55 -14.63 8.26
CA TYR A 463 -4.76 -13.20 8.16
C TYR A 463 -4.95 -12.54 9.54
N THR A 464 -5.85 -13.04 10.38
CA THR A 464 -6.19 -12.42 11.68
C THR A 464 -5.07 -12.52 12.73
N ASP A 465 -4.18 -13.48 12.55
CA ASP A 465 -3.05 -13.75 13.44
C ASP A 465 -1.75 -13.18 12.87
N ASN A 466 -1.84 -12.48 11.73
CA ASN A 466 -0.70 -11.94 11.04
C ASN A 466 -0.29 -10.57 11.63
N PHE A 467 0.96 -10.51 12.10
CA PHE A 467 1.54 -9.30 12.69
C PHE A 467 2.01 -8.26 11.65
N GLN A 468 1.97 -8.58 10.35
CA GLN A 468 2.40 -7.65 9.31
C GLN A 468 1.40 -6.50 9.14
N LEU A 469 1.86 -5.28 9.40
CA LEU A 469 1.07 -4.05 9.28
C LEU A 469 0.32 -3.91 7.93
N PRO A 470 0.88 -4.28 6.75
CA PRO A 470 0.14 -4.25 5.50
C PRO A 470 -1.11 -5.13 5.45
N ILE A 471 -1.10 -6.31 6.09
CA ILE A 471 -2.25 -7.22 6.15
C ILE A 471 -3.30 -6.65 7.10
N GLN A 472 -2.86 -6.15 8.27
CA GLN A 472 -3.75 -5.54 9.26
C GLN A 472 -4.51 -4.33 8.70
N ASN A 473 -3.80 -3.46 7.97
CA ASN A 473 -4.41 -2.31 7.29
C ASN A 473 -5.44 -2.74 6.25
N GLU A 474 -5.15 -3.77 5.45
CA GLU A 474 -6.07 -4.22 4.40
C GLU A 474 -7.31 -4.90 4.99
N LEU A 475 -7.16 -5.71 6.05
CA LEU A 475 -8.30 -6.28 6.78
C LEU A 475 -9.21 -5.18 7.33
N LEU A 476 -8.64 -4.16 7.98
CA LEU A 476 -9.42 -3.04 8.50
C LEU A 476 -10.12 -2.26 7.38
N ARG A 477 -9.44 -2.05 6.24
CA ARG A 477 -10.01 -1.41 5.05
C ARG A 477 -11.22 -2.18 4.51
N ILE A 478 -11.14 -3.50 4.43
CA ILE A 478 -12.26 -4.36 4.00
C ILE A 478 -13.42 -4.24 4.99
N CYS A 479 -13.17 -4.33 6.31
CA CYS A 479 -14.22 -4.19 7.32
C CYS A 479 -14.92 -2.82 7.24
N ARG A 480 -14.16 -1.73 7.12
CA ARG A 480 -14.71 -0.37 6.96
C ARG A 480 -15.59 -0.23 5.73
N LEU A 481 -15.11 -0.76 4.60
CA LEU A 481 -15.86 -0.71 3.34
C LEU A 481 -17.19 -1.46 3.46
N LEU A 482 -17.20 -2.66 4.07
CA LEU A 482 -18.43 -3.40 4.31
C LEU A 482 -19.38 -2.59 5.20
N ILE A 483 -18.89 -2.06 6.33
CA ILE A 483 -19.69 -1.27 7.28
C ILE A 483 -20.35 -0.06 6.62
N GLU A 484 -19.58 0.73 5.88
CA GLU A 484 -20.08 1.94 5.21
C GLU A 484 -21.16 1.62 4.19
N LYS A 485 -20.98 0.53 3.45
CA LYS A 485 -21.76 0.17 2.29
C LYS A 485 -23.05 -0.54 2.63
N CYS A 486 -23.04 -1.34 3.69
CA CYS A 486 -24.15 -2.23 4.03
C CYS A 486 -24.92 -1.81 5.28
N GLN A 487 -24.32 -1.00 6.16
CA GLN A 487 -25.00 -0.35 7.29
C GLN A 487 -25.87 -1.33 8.10
N GLN A 488 -27.18 -1.06 8.23
CA GLN A 488 -28.14 -1.89 8.96
C GLN A 488 -28.28 -3.32 8.39
N GLN A 489 -28.07 -3.51 7.08
CA GLN A 489 -28.17 -4.82 6.44
C GLN A 489 -27.04 -5.78 6.89
N LEU A 490 -26.02 -5.30 7.61
CA LEU A 490 -24.96 -6.12 8.18
C LEU A 490 -25.31 -6.80 9.50
N GLU A 491 -26.46 -6.50 10.12
CA GLU A 491 -26.80 -7.07 11.44
C GLU A 491 -26.56 -8.59 11.54
N PRO A 492 -26.95 -9.43 10.56
CA PRO A 492 -26.70 -10.87 10.61
C PRO A 492 -25.21 -11.28 10.60
N TYR A 493 -24.35 -10.40 10.09
CA TYR A 493 -22.92 -10.63 9.88
C TYR A 493 -22.04 -9.86 10.87
N ALA A 494 -22.64 -9.00 11.69
CA ALA A 494 -21.94 -8.03 12.52
C ALA A 494 -21.02 -8.69 13.55
N TYR A 495 -21.39 -9.85 14.10
CA TYR A 495 -20.51 -10.63 15.00
C TYR A 495 -19.17 -10.99 14.33
N ARG A 496 -19.21 -11.42 13.06
CA ARG A 496 -18.01 -11.84 12.33
C ARG A 496 -17.08 -10.66 12.03
N ILE A 497 -17.67 -9.51 11.69
CA ILE A 497 -16.93 -8.27 11.48
C ILE A 497 -16.35 -7.76 12.82
N PHE A 498 -17.14 -7.81 13.88
CA PHE A 498 -16.70 -7.49 15.24
C PHE A 498 -15.51 -8.36 15.66
N LYS A 499 -15.60 -9.69 15.49
CA LYS A 499 -14.51 -10.63 15.79
C LYS A 499 -13.25 -10.32 14.97
N CYS A 500 -13.38 -9.98 13.69
CA CYS A 500 -12.24 -9.59 12.85
C CYS A 500 -11.54 -8.33 13.39
N ILE A 501 -12.30 -7.27 13.69
CA ILE A 501 -11.73 -6.00 14.18
C ILE A 501 -11.16 -6.16 15.59
N LEU A 502 -11.83 -6.90 16.48
CA LEU A 502 -11.35 -7.19 17.82
C LEU A 502 -10.09 -8.06 17.80
N SER A 503 -10.01 -9.00 16.84
CA SER A 503 -8.76 -9.68 16.52
C SER A 503 -7.73 -8.62 16.17
N LEU A 504 -7.85 -7.85 15.09
CA LEU A 504 -6.85 -6.82 14.76
C LEU A 504 -6.41 -5.95 15.95
N LEU A 505 -7.37 -5.40 16.72
CA LEU A 505 -7.12 -4.56 17.89
C LEU A 505 -6.21 -5.21 18.95
N SER A 506 -6.26 -6.53 19.07
CA SER A 506 -5.53 -7.29 20.10
C SER A 506 -4.07 -7.63 19.73
N ILE A 507 -3.63 -7.37 18.50
CA ILE A 507 -2.21 -7.54 18.08
C ILE A 507 -1.58 -6.28 17.51
N VAL A 508 -2.36 -5.24 17.21
CA VAL A 508 -1.85 -4.00 16.64
C VAL A 508 -1.00 -3.25 17.68
N GLU A 509 0.27 -3.04 17.35
CA GLU A 509 1.21 -2.23 18.12
C GLU A 509 1.22 -0.74 17.68
N ASN A 510 0.77 -0.44 16.46
CA ASN A 510 0.72 0.92 15.94
C ASN A 510 -0.46 1.71 16.54
N ASP A 511 -0.17 2.80 17.25
CA ASP A 511 -1.18 3.59 17.96
C ASP A 511 -2.26 4.19 17.04
N GLU A 512 -1.87 4.66 15.85
CA GLU A 512 -2.80 5.22 14.87
C GLU A 512 -3.78 4.13 14.40
N LEU A 513 -3.27 2.96 14.02
CA LEU A 513 -4.09 1.83 13.58
C LEU A 513 -4.98 1.32 14.74
N LYS A 514 -4.48 1.34 15.98
CA LYS A 514 -5.26 0.99 17.17
C LYS A 514 -6.45 1.92 17.36
N GLN A 515 -6.24 3.23 17.21
CA GLN A 515 -7.33 4.22 17.24
C GLN A 515 -8.31 4.01 16.08
N GLN A 516 -7.80 3.71 14.89
CA GLN A 516 -8.60 3.39 13.72
C GLN A 516 -9.48 2.13 13.91
N CYS A 517 -8.97 1.08 14.55
CA CYS A 517 -9.75 -0.11 14.92
C CYS A 517 -10.87 0.25 15.90
N LYS A 518 -10.58 1.01 16.96
CA LYS A 518 -11.59 1.47 17.93
C LYS A 518 -12.69 2.29 17.27
N GLN A 519 -12.33 3.24 16.41
CA GLN A 519 -13.32 4.02 15.64
C GLN A 519 -14.17 3.11 14.75
N THR A 520 -13.57 2.09 14.13
CA THR A 520 -14.31 1.16 13.26
C THR A 520 -15.29 0.29 14.05
N LEU A 521 -14.97 -0.09 15.29
CA LEU A 521 -15.92 -0.75 16.19
C LEU A 521 -17.10 0.16 16.55
N THR A 522 -16.84 1.45 16.83
CA THR A 522 -17.89 2.46 17.06
C THR A 522 -18.76 2.65 15.82
N ASP A 523 -18.17 2.66 14.63
CA ASP A 523 -18.90 2.77 13.36
C ASP A 523 -19.74 1.51 13.10
N LEU A 524 -19.23 0.31 13.41
CA LEU A 524 -20.00 -0.93 13.32
C LEU A 524 -21.22 -0.88 14.24
N ALA A 525 -21.06 -0.46 15.50
CA ALA A 525 -22.17 -0.35 16.44
C ALA A 525 -23.23 0.66 15.94
N SER A 526 -22.80 1.86 15.57
CA SER A 526 -23.72 2.96 15.24
C SER A 526 -24.41 2.82 13.88
N LYS A 527 -23.76 2.20 12.89
CA LYS A 527 -24.32 2.02 11.53
C LYS A 527 -25.12 0.74 11.39
N THR A 528 -24.83 -0.30 12.17
CA THR A 528 -25.54 -1.58 12.07
C THR A 528 -26.75 -1.65 12.99
N PHE A 529 -26.68 -1.06 14.18
CA PHE A 529 -27.79 -1.09 15.15
C PHE A 529 -28.25 0.33 15.46
N GLU A 530 -29.54 0.60 15.25
CA GLU A 530 -30.10 1.92 15.52
C GLU A 530 -29.89 2.32 16.99
N ASN A 531 -29.35 3.53 17.20
CA ASN A 531 -29.11 4.13 18.52
C ASN A 531 -28.29 3.25 19.49
N SER A 532 -27.49 2.31 18.98
CA SER A 532 -26.71 1.42 19.84
C SER A 532 -25.34 1.98 20.17
N SER A 533 -24.98 1.90 21.44
CA SER A 533 -23.63 2.25 21.90
C SER A 533 -22.65 1.10 21.65
N LEU A 534 -21.35 1.42 21.65
CA LEU A 534 -20.29 0.41 21.59
C LEU A 534 -20.44 -0.64 22.69
N ASN A 535 -20.80 -0.23 23.91
CA ASN A 535 -20.99 -1.12 25.06
C ASN A 535 -22.13 -2.13 24.83
N GLN A 536 -23.24 -1.69 24.24
CA GLN A 536 -24.36 -2.59 23.91
C GLN A 536 -23.96 -3.64 22.85
N MET A 537 -23.06 -3.30 21.93
CA MET A 537 -22.52 -4.26 20.97
C MET A 537 -21.64 -5.32 21.67
N TYR A 538 -20.77 -4.89 22.61
CA TYR A 538 -20.00 -5.83 23.43
C TYR A 538 -20.91 -6.78 24.21
N GLU A 539 -21.98 -6.25 24.82
CA GLU A 539 -22.98 -7.05 25.55
C GLU A 539 -23.70 -8.05 24.62
N LYS A 540 -24.10 -7.62 23.42
CA LYS A 540 -24.78 -8.47 22.43
C LYS A 540 -23.92 -9.64 21.95
N PHE A 541 -22.62 -9.41 21.76
CA PHE A 541 -21.70 -10.40 21.18
C PHE A 541 -20.85 -11.16 22.20
N ALA A 542 -20.92 -10.80 23.48
CA ALA A 542 -20.15 -11.43 24.56
C ALA A 542 -20.33 -12.95 24.60
N SER A 543 -21.57 -13.43 24.71
CA SER A 543 -21.87 -14.87 24.84
C SER A 543 -21.27 -15.68 23.69
N GLN A 544 -21.49 -15.26 22.45
CA GLN A 544 -20.95 -15.97 21.28
C GLN A 544 -19.42 -15.94 21.24
N LEU A 545 -18.80 -14.82 21.62
CA LEU A 545 -17.34 -14.74 21.70
C LEU A 545 -16.79 -15.67 22.78
N PHE A 546 -17.39 -15.71 23.97
CA PHE A 546 -16.91 -16.56 25.05
C PHE A 546 -17.10 -18.05 24.73
N ASP A 547 -18.17 -18.43 24.03
CA ASP A 547 -18.35 -19.81 23.55
C ASP A 547 -17.22 -20.24 22.59
N ASP A 548 -16.76 -19.33 21.72
CA ASP A 548 -15.60 -19.57 20.86
C ASP A 548 -14.30 -19.70 21.67
N LEU A 549 -14.07 -18.80 22.63
CA LEU A 549 -12.84 -18.76 23.44
C LEU A 549 -12.73 -19.95 24.40
N LYS A 550 -13.85 -20.41 24.97
CA LYS A 550 -13.88 -21.58 25.87
C LYS A 550 -13.37 -22.84 25.18
N GLN A 551 -13.68 -23.02 23.89
CA GLN A 551 -13.24 -24.18 23.11
C GLN A 551 -11.72 -24.32 23.01
N THR A 552 -10.98 -23.20 23.02
CA THR A 552 -9.52 -23.20 22.86
C THR A 552 -8.77 -22.92 24.17
N SER A 553 -9.46 -22.41 25.20
CA SER A 553 -8.89 -21.98 26.49
C SER A 553 -7.94 -22.98 27.16
N ASN A 554 -8.20 -24.28 26.99
CA ASN A 554 -7.39 -25.33 27.59
C ASN A 554 -5.95 -25.38 27.05
N ASP A 555 -5.73 -24.96 25.80
CA ASP A 555 -4.47 -25.12 25.08
C ASP A 555 -3.79 -23.77 24.81
N TRP A 556 -4.17 -22.73 25.56
CA TRP A 556 -3.56 -21.41 25.42
C TRP A 556 -2.08 -21.42 25.85
N LEU A 557 -1.27 -20.79 25.01
CA LEU A 557 0.13 -20.44 25.20
C LEU A 557 0.28 -18.92 25.18
N ARG A 558 1.47 -18.40 25.52
CA ARG A 558 1.75 -16.96 25.50
C ARG A 558 1.40 -16.29 24.17
N SER A 559 1.68 -16.98 23.06
CA SER A 559 1.40 -16.51 21.70
C SER A 559 -0.01 -16.81 21.20
N SER A 560 -0.86 -17.47 22.00
CA SER A 560 -2.21 -17.84 21.56
C SER A 560 -3.07 -16.63 21.29
N ARG A 561 -3.71 -16.64 20.13
CA ARG A 561 -4.51 -15.53 19.65
C ARG A 561 -5.71 -15.21 20.53
N ASP A 562 -6.45 -16.26 20.88
CA ASP A 562 -7.67 -16.18 21.67
C ASP A 562 -7.40 -15.60 23.06
N ARG A 563 -6.20 -15.81 23.61
CA ARG A 563 -5.75 -15.15 24.84
C ARG A 563 -5.67 -13.63 24.68
N PHE A 564 -5.07 -13.13 23.59
CA PHE A 564 -5.00 -11.69 23.30
C PHE A 564 -6.38 -11.09 23.05
N ILE A 565 -7.26 -11.82 22.35
CA ILE A 565 -8.66 -11.42 22.11
C ILE A 565 -9.41 -11.30 23.44
N PHE A 566 -9.28 -12.30 24.32
CA PHE A 566 -9.86 -12.31 25.67
C PHE A 566 -9.39 -11.10 26.49
N GLU A 567 -8.08 -10.87 26.56
CA GLU A 567 -7.49 -9.72 27.26
C GLU A 567 -8.02 -8.39 26.71
N THR A 568 -8.04 -8.25 25.38
CA THR A 568 -8.50 -7.02 24.72
C THR A 568 -9.99 -6.79 24.93
N PHE A 569 -10.80 -7.83 24.85
CA PHE A 569 -12.24 -7.75 25.11
C PHE A 569 -12.50 -7.22 26.52
N ILE A 570 -11.85 -7.79 27.53
CA ILE A 570 -11.98 -7.35 28.93
C ILE A 570 -11.56 -5.89 29.09
N MET A 571 -10.44 -5.49 28.50
CA MET A 571 -9.97 -4.10 28.56
C MET A 571 -10.89 -3.12 27.82
N GLN A 572 -11.61 -3.55 26.78
CA GLN A 572 -12.51 -2.66 26.02
C GLN A 572 -13.93 -2.60 26.59
N ALA A 573 -14.42 -3.69 27.20
CA ALA A 573 -15.79 -3.73 27.71
C ALA A 573 -15.96 -3.02 29.06
N GLU A 574 -14.87 -2.76 29.79
CA GLU A 574 -14.83 -1.97 31.03
C GLU A 574 -15.97 -2.34 32.00
N SER A 575 -16.91 -1.42 32.26
CA SER A 575 -18.02 -1.64 33.20
C SER A 575 -19.04 -2.69 32.74
N SER A 576 -19.10 -3.02 31.45
CA SER A 576 -19.97 -4.08 30.92
C SER A 576 -19.45 -5.48 31.29
N ASN A 577 -18.18 -5.61 31.74
CA ASN A 577 -17.61 -6.88 32.22
C ASN A 577 -18.48 -7.59 33.26
N ARG A 578 -19.23 -6.82 34.07
CA ARG A 578 -20.13 -7.37 35.09
C ARG A 578 -21.17 -8.36 34.58
N PHE A 579 -21.63 -8.20 33.33
CA PHE A 579 -22.71 -9.01 32.78
C PHE A 579 -22.28 -10.41 32.36
N PHE A 580 -20.97 -10.64 32.21
CA PHE A 580 -20.40 -11.89 31.69
C PHE A 580 -19.23 -12.39 32.54
N LEU A 581 -19.20 -12.00 33.82
CA LEU A 581 -18.29 -12.55 34.82
C LEU A 581 -18.33 -14.09 34.93
N PRO A 582 -19.49 -14.76 34.87
CA PRO A 582 -19.52 -16.22 34.89
C PRO A 582 -18.66 -16.85 33.78
N ASP A 583 -18.76 -16.33 32.55
CA ASP A 583 -18.01 -16.82 31.40
C ASP A 583 -16.51 -16.51 31.50
N ILE A 584 -16.16 -15.30 31.96
CA ILE A 584 -14.77 -14.91 32.25
C ILE A 584 -14.17 -15.88 33.27
N ILE A 585 -14.88 -16.15 34.36
CA ILE A 585 -14.38 -16.97 35.47
C ILE A 585 -14.27 -18.43 35.05
N GLU A 586 -15.16 -18.95 34.22
CA GLU A 586 -15.03 -20.29 33.64
C GLU A 586 -13.72 -20.45 32.84
N ILE A 587 -13.40 -19.48 31.97
CA ILE A 587 -12.13 -19.48 31.23
C ILE A 587 -10.94 -19.36 32.18
N LEU A 588 -11.00 -18.45 33.15
CA LEU A 588 -9.93 -18.29 34.14
C LEU A 588 -9.69 -19.59 34.91
N ARG A 589 -10.73 -20.28 35.40
CA ARG A 589 -10.58 -21.57 36.11
C ARG A 589 -9.85 -22.61 35.27
N SER A 590 -10.20 -22.70 33.98
CA SER A 590 -9.56 -23.62 33.03
C SER A 590 -8.06 -23.32 32.87
N VAL A 591 -7.72 -22.05 32.67
CA VAL A 591 -6.36 -21.59 32.39
C VAL A 591 -5.48 -21.56 33.64
N MET A 592 -6.06 -21.29 34.81
CA MET A 592 -5.33 -21.08 36.07
C MET A 592 -4.84 -22.36 36.75
N ASN A 593 -5.19 -23.54 36.24
CA ASN A 593 -4.70 -24.81 36.75
C ASN A 593 -3.15 -24.86 36.75
N PRO A 594 -2.47 -25.23 37.86
CA PRO A 594 -1.01 -25.23 37.96
C PRO A 594 -0.24 -26.06 36.92
N ASP A 595 -0.90 -26.98 36.23
CA ASP A 595 -0.35 -27.83 35.16
C ASP A 595 -0.41 -27.16 33.77
N ARG A 596 -1.10 -26.02 33.64
CA ARG A 596 -1.17 -25.21 32.43
C ARG A 596 0.04 -24.29 32.27
N ASP A 597 0.14 -23.67 31.09
CA ASP A 597 1.23 -22.78 30.72
C ASP A 597 1.46 -21.68 31.78
N SER A 598 2.71 -21.53 32.19
CA SER A 598 3.10 -20.63 33.27
C SER A 598 2.94 -19.15 32.91
N GLU A 599 3.20 -18.78 31.65
CA GLU A 599 3.16 -17.38 31.21
C GLU A 599 1.71 -16.91 31.04
N VAL A 600 0.85 -17.76 30.48
CA VAL A 600 -0.59 -17.47 30.36
C VAL A 600 -1.23 -17.27 31.72
N ARG A 601 -0.94 -18.16 32.69
CA ARG A 601 -1.42 -18.00 34.08
C ARG A 601 -1.00 -16.67 34.69
N ASN A 602 0.27 -16.30 34.52
CA ASN A 602 0.77 -15.04 35.02
C ASN A 602 0.03 -13.83 34.42
N GLN A 603 -0.27 -13.86 33.12
CA GLN A 603 -1.06 -12.82 32.45
C GLN A 603 -2.51 -12.79 32.94
N CYS A 604 -3.15 -13.95 33.11
CA CYS A 604 -4.51 -14.04 33.64
C CYS A 604 -4.61 -13.52 35.09
N LEU A 605 -3.59 -13.69 35.93
CA LEU A 605 -3.54 -13.08 37.26
C LEU A 605 -3.56 -11.54 37.22
N LEU A 606 -2.85 -10.95 36.25
CA LEU A 606 -2.88 -9.50 36.02
C LEU A 606 -4.23 -9.04 35.48
N ILE A 607 -4.87 -9.83 34.61
CA ILE A 607 -6.25 -9.56 34.15
C ILE A 607 -7.22 -9.57 35.32
N ILE A 608 -7.11 -10.54 36.25
CA ILE A 608 -7.92 -10.56 37.48
C ILE A 608 -7.69 -9.30 38.30
N ALA A 609 -6.43 -8.92 38.54
CA ALA A 609 -6.10 -7.72 39.30
C ALA A 609 -6.71 -6.45 38.66
N ASN A 610 -6.67 -6.34 37.33
CA ASN A 610 -7.25 -5.22 36.59
C ASN A 610 -8.78 -5.24 36.63
N LEU A 611 -9.41 -6.41 36.45
CA LEU A 611 -10.87 -6.56 36.56
C LEU A 611 -11.37 -6.01 37.89
N LEU A 612 -10.69 -6.33 38.99
CA LEU A 612 -11.04 -5.86 40.33
C LEU A 612 -11.00 -4.33 40.47
N GLN A 613 -10.15 -3.62 39.71
CA GLN A 613 -10.10 -2.16 39.71
C GLN A 613 -11.30 -1.49 39.03
N PHE A 614 -11.92 -2.17 38.06
CA PHE A 614 -13.08 -1.63 37.32
C PHE A 614 -14.42 -1.84 38.04
N ILE A 615 -14.40 -2.53 39.19
CA ILE A 615 -15.57 -2.95 39.94
C ILE A 615 -15.65 -2.12 41.23
N ASP A 616 -16.13 -0.88 41.09
CA ASP A 616 -16.21 0.08 42.20
C ASP A 616 -17.66 0.49 42.56
N ASP A 617 -18.68 -0.26 42.08
CA ASP A 617 -20.10 -0.01 42.36
C ASP A 617 -20.75 -1.13 43.22
N THR A 618 -21.61 -0.72 44.14
CA THR A 618 -22.43 -1.56 45.04
C THR A 618 -23.23 -2.65 44.33
N ASP A 619 -23.82 -2.38 43.16
CA ASP A 619 -24.57 -3.38 42.39
C ASP A 619 -23.65 -4.49 41.85
N THR A 620 -22.40 -4.14 41.53
CA THR A 620 -21.43 -5.08 40.98
C THR A 620 -20.85 -6.01 42.05
N THR A 621 -20.81 -5.53 43.30
CA THR A 621 -20.39 -6.30 44.47
C THR A 621 -21.26 -7.53 44.68
N LEU A 622 -22.58 -7.39 44.51
CA LEU A 622 -23.54 -8.49 44.59
C LEU A 622 -23.33 -9.54 43.49
N ILE A 623 -22.88 -9.14 42.30
CA ILE A 623 -22.70 -10.02 41.14
C ILE A 623 -21.40 -10.83 41.26
N ILE A 624 -20.33 -10.24 41.79
CA ILE A 624 -19.02 -10.91 41.89
C ILE A 624 -18.93 -11.77 43.14
N SER A 625 -19.61 -11.37 44.21
CA SER A 625 -19.64 -12.08 45.51
C SER A 625 -19.73 -13.61 45.39
N PRO A 626 -20.65 -14.19 44.58
CA PRO A 626 -20.79 -15.65 44.46
C PRO A 626 -19.58 -16.33 43.82
N HIS A 627 -18.74 -15.59 43.09
CA HIS A 627 -17.61 -16.12 42.36
C HIS A 627 -16.26 -15.86 43.02
N LEU A 628 -16.17 -14.96 44.02
CA LEU A 628 -14.91 -14.62 44.68
C LEU A 628 -14.27 -15.83 45.36
N THR A 629 -15.06 -16.65 46.04
CA THR A 629 -14.56 -17.89 46.66
C THR A 629 -13.91 -18.80 45.62
N VAL A 630 -14.54 -18.95 44.44
CA VAL A 630 -13.99 -19.75 43.33
C VAL A 630 -12.70 -19.13 42.78
N VAL A 631 -12.65 -17.81 42.61
CA VAL A 631 -11.43 -17.11 42.16
C VAL A 631 -10.29 -17.29 43.16
N ILE A 632 -10.57 -17.19 44.46
CA ILE A 632 -9.56 -17.41 45.51
C ILE A 632 -9.08 -18.87 45.48
N ASP A 633 -10.01 -19.82 45.57
CA ASP A 633 -9.70 -21.24 45.80
C ASP A 633 -9.13 -21.94 44.57
N GLU A 634 -9.66 -21.62 43.39
CA GLU A 634 -9.32 -22.33 42.16
C GLU A 634 -8.36 -21.55 41.26
N CYS A 635 -8.31 -20.21 41.36
CA CYS A 635 -7.42 -19.40 40.54
C CYS A 635 -6.18 -18.92 41.30
N ILE A 636 -6.34 -18.26 42.45
CA ILE A 636 -5.23 -17.58 43.14
C ILE A 636 -4.40 -18.56 43.97
N LEU A 637 -5.02 -19.25 44.94
CA LEU A 637 -4.31 -20.12 45.90
C LEU A 637 -3.47 -21.24 45.25
N PRO A 638 -3.93 -21.93 44.20
CA PRO A 638 -3.12 -22.97 43.55
C PRO A 638 -1.81 -22.44 42.97
N ASN A 639 -1.78 -21.16 42.60
CA ASN A 639 -0.64 -20.46 42.00
C ASN A 639 0.30 -19.80 43.03
N MET A 640 -0.06 -19.81 44.31
CA MET A 640 0.81 -19.38 45.42
C MET A 640 1.73 -20.49 45.94
N ARG A 641 1.54 -21.75 45.49
CA ARG A 641 2.32 -22.88 45.99
C ARG A 641 3.78 -22.78 45.56
N TRP A 642 4.69 -23.01 46.50
CA TRP A 642 6.13 -23.00 46.22
C TRP A 642 6.54 -24.06 45.20
N LYS A 643 7.28 -23.62 44.19
CA LYS A 643 7.98 -24.45 43.20
C LYS A 643 9.31 -23.78 42.88
N ALA A 644 10.34 -24.58 42.61
CA ALA A 644 11.66 -24.08 42.24
C ALA A 644 11.64 -23.39 40.85
N GLY A 645 12.45 -22.33 40.70
CA GLY A 645 12.68 -21.65 39.42
C GLY A 645 12.09 -20.24 39.34
N ARG A 646 12.68 -19.41 38.48
CA ARG A 646 12.33 -17.98 38.33
C ARG A 646 10.89 -17.76 37.87
N THR A 647 10.40 -18.57 36.93
CA THR A 647 9.01 -18.47 36.44
C THR A 647 8.00 -18.78 37.54
N ALA A 648 8.27 -19.81 38.35
CA ALA A 648 7.42 -20.15 39.49
C ALA A 648 7.42 -19.05 40.56
N ALA A 649 8.58 -18.42 40.83
CA ALA A 649 8.67 -17.27 41.73
C ALA A 649 7.87 -16.07 41.20
N ALA A 650 7.94 -15.77 39.91
CA ALA A 650 7.17 -14.68 39.30
C ALA A 650 5.65 -14.92 39.39
N ILE A 651 5.16 -16.13 39.10
CA ILE A 651 3.74 -16.47 39.24
C ILE A 651 3.28 -16.27 40.69
N ARG A 652 4.07 -16.73 41.65
CA ARG A 652 3.78 -16.58 43.07
C ARG A 652 3.70 -15.12 43.49
N ALA A 653 4.64 -14.30 43.05
CA ALA A 653 4.67 -12.86 43.27
C ALA A 653 3.42 -12.18 42.72
N THR A 654 3.02 -12.53 41.49
CA THR A 654 1.80 -12.01 40.89
C THR A 654 0.56 -12.52 41.62
N ALA A 655 0.51 -13.79 42.03
CA ALA A 655 -0.65 -14.35 42.73
C ALA A 655 -0.90 -13.70 44.10
N ILE A 656 0.14 -13.53 44.93
CA ILE A 656 0.01 -12.80 46.20
C ILE A 656 -0.32 -11.32 45.96
N GLY A 657 0.21 -10.72 44.88
CA GLY A 657 -0.15 -9.36 44.46
C GLY A 657 -1.63 -9.24 44.10
N THR A 658 -2.16 -10.19 43.31
CA THR A 658 -3.58 -10.25 42.94
C THR A 658 -4.46 -10.45 44.18
N LEU A 659 -4.07 -11.31 45.13
CA LEU A 659 -4.79 -11.48 46.39
C LEU A 659 -4.81 -10.18 47.21
N TRP A 660 -3.68 -9.47 47.26
CA TRP A 660 -3.60 -8.18 47.93
C TRP A 660 -4.50 -7.13 47.27
N SER A 661 -4.47 -7.04 45.93
CA SER A 661 -5.39 -6.17 45.19
C SER A 661 -6.85 -6.50 45.45
N LEU A 662 -7.20 -7.78 45.61
CA LEU A 662 -8.54 -8.20 45.99
C LEU A 662 -8.93 -7.69 47.39
N PHE A 663 -8.04 -7.80 48.38
CA PHE A 663 -8.32 -7.30 49.75
C PHE A 663 -8.42 -5.78 49.83
N GLN A 664 -7.82 -5.06 48.87
CA GLN A 664 -7.96 -3.61 48.75
C GLN A 664 -9.21 -3.18 47.96
N ALA A 665 -9.84 -4.08 47.22
CA ALA A 665 -11.00 -3.74 46.42
C ALA A 665 -12.17 -3.34 47.32
N LYS A 666 -12.82 -2.21 47.03
CA LYS A 666 -13.94 -1.70 47.85
C LYS A 666 -15.13 -2.66 47.90
N SER A 667 -15.28 -3.48 46.87
CA SER A 667 -16.33 -4.48 46.72
C SER A 667 -16.05 -5.78 47.48
N PHE A 668 -14.87 -5.94 48.08
CA PHE A 668 -14.51 -7.15 48.82
C PHE A 668 -14.97 -7.09 50.27
N SER A 669 -15.65 -8.15 50.72
CA SER A 669 -15.94 -8.41 52.14
C SER A 669 -15.26 -9.70 52.58
N PHE A 670 -14.63 -9.69 53.75
CA PHE A 670 -13.96 -10.87 54.32
C PHE A 670 -14.95 -12.01 54.66
N GLU A 671 -16.25 -11.74 54.78
CA GLU A 671 -17.28 -12.79 54.87
C GLU A 671 -17.23 -13.73 53.65
N GLN A 672 -16.86 -13.22 52.47
CA GLN A 672 -16.84 -13.98 51.22
C GLN A 672 -15.66 -14.96 51.13
N CYS A 673 -14.58 -14.72 51.88
CA CYS A 673 -13.45 -15.64 51.97
C CYS A 673 -13.45 -16.48 53.25
N ALA A 674 -14.50 -16.40 54.08
CA ALA A 674 -14.60 -17.10 55.36
C ALA A 674 -14.33 -18.62 55.25
N SER A 675 -14.78 -19.25 54.17
CA SER A 675 -14.54 -20.68 53.90
C SER A 675 -13.08 -21.03 53.60
N SER A 676 -12.32 -20.04 53.13
CA SER A 676 -10.97 -20.21 52.56
C SER A 676 -9.89 -19.51 53.38
N THR A 677 -10.26 -18.77 54.44
CA THR A 677 -9.35 -17.99 55.29
C THR A 677 -8.21 -18.84 55.84
N LYS A 678 -8.49 -20.11 56.20
CA LYS A 678 -7.47 -21.01 56.75
C LYS A 678 -6.42 -21.36 55.70
N GLU A 679 -6.86 -21.68 54.49
CA GLU A 679 -6.02 -22.01 53.36
C GLU A 679 -5.21 -20.79 52.91
N ILE A 680 -5.83 -19.60 52.91
CA ILE A 680 -5.14 -18.33 52.67
C ILE A 680 -4.04 -18.12 53.70
N LEU A 681 -4.34 -18.22 55.00
CA LEU A 681 -3.36 -18.02 56.07
C LEU A 681 -2.14 -18.96 55.90
N ILE A 682 -2.39 -20.26 55.66
CA ILE A 682 -1.33 -21.25 55.46
C ILE A 682 -0.48 -20.89 54.22
N ALA A 683 -1.13 -20.55 53.11
CA ALA A 683 -0.44 -20.20 51.88
C ALA A 683 0.44 -18.96 52.09
N VAL A 684 -0.10 -17.90 52.69
CA VAL A 684 0.61 -16.62 52.87
C VAL A 684 1.75 -16.73 53.88
N LEU A 685 1.60 -17.50 54.97
CA LEU A 685 2.69 -17.78 55.91
C LEU A 685 3.87 -18.48 55.21
N GLY A 686 3.60 -19.45 54.35
CA GLY A 686 4.62 -20.12 53.55
C GLY A 686 5.35 -19.19 52.56
N MET A 687 4.74 -18.06 52.22
CA MET A 687 5.29 -17.06 51.29
C MET A 687 6.13 -16.00 51.99
N LEU A 688 6.10 -15.92 53.32
CA LEU A 688 6.97 -15.01 54.07
C LEU A 688 8.45 -15.37 53.86
N ASP A 689 8.77 -16.64 53.66
CA ASP A 689 10.13 -17.13 53.41
C ASP A 689 10.55 -17.12 51.92
N ASP A 690 9.81 -16.45 51.03
CA ASP A 690 10.15 -16.39 49.60
C ASP A 690 11.42 -15.55 49.32
N ASP A 691 12.16 -15.89 48.26
CA ASP A 691 13.37 -15.16 47.85
C ASP A 691 13.04 -13.75 47.33
N ASP A 692 11.85 -13.59 46.72
CA ASP A 692 11.43 -12.31 46.13
C ASP A 692 10.92 -11.31 47.19
N ARG A 693 11.48 -10.10 47.16
CA ARG A 693 11.17 -9.04 48.14
C ARG A 693 9.70 -8.59 48.08
N LEU A 694 9.14 -8.45 46.88
CA LEU A 694 7.75 -7.99 46.72
C LEU A 694 6.75 -9.03 47.21
N THR A 695 7.07 -10.30 46.99
CA THR A 695 6.30 -11.43 47.50
C THR A 695 6.20 -11.39 49.03
N ARG A 696 7.35 -11.27 49.71
CA ARG A 696 7.39 -11.15 51.18
C ARG A 696 6.64 -9.92 51.70
N MET A 697 6.79 -8.80 51.01
CA MET A 697 6.08 -7.55 51.33
C MET A 697 4.56 -7.71 51.22
N ASN A 698 4.07 -8.20 50.09
CA ASN A 698 2.64 -8.42 49.86
C ASN A 698 2.07 -9.45 50.84
N SER A 699 2.85 -10.46 51.24
CA SER A 699 2.47 -11.39 52.31
C SER A 699 2.24 -10.67 53.65
N CYS A 700 3.11 -9.72 54.03
CA CYS A 700 2.91 -8.94 55.25
C CYS A 700 1.60 -8.15 55.20
N TYR A 701 1.29 -7.52 54.06
CA TYR A 701 0.06 -6.75 53.87
C TYR A 701 -1.19 -7.62 53.87
N VAL A 702 -1.17 -8.76 53.20
CA VAL A 702 -2.28 -9.72 53.19
C VAL A 702 -2.54 -10.25 54.61
N LEU A 703 -1.50 -10.61 55.36
CA LEU A 703 -1.64 -11.03 56.77
C LEU A 703 -2.17 -9.91 57.66
N GLN A 704 -1.65 -8.68 57.48
CA GLN A 704 -2.13 -7.53 58.25
C GLN A 704 -3.63 -7.31 58.03
N ALA A 705 -4.10 -7.41 56.79
CA ALA A 705 -5.51 -7.26 56.46
C ALA A 705 -6.37 -8.38 57.05
N LEU A 706 -5.91 -9.64 56.98
CA LEU A 706 -6.59 -10.77 57.63
C LEU A 706 -6.72 -10.57 59.15
N PHE A 707 -5.63 -10.17 59.81
CA PHE A 707 -5.63 -9.95 61.25
C PHE A 707 -6.32 -8.65 61.69
N SER A 708 -6.65 -7.76 60.75
CA SER A 708 -7.38 -6.53 61.07
C SER A 708 -8.89 -6.68 60.88
N ASN A 709 -9.37 -7.83 60.43
CA ASN A 709 -10.78 -8.04 60.10
C ASN A 709 -11.43 -9.14 60.96
N ASP A 710 -12.46 -8.77 61.72
CA ASP A 710 -13.14 -9.65 62.67
C ASP A 710 -13.76 -10.90 62.00
N ASP A 711 -14.30 -10.77 60.79
CA ASP A 711 -14.94 -11.90 60.10
C ASP A 711 -13.92 -12.93 59.62
N ALA A 712 -12.76 -12.47 59.14
CA ALA A 712 -11.64 -13.35 58.86
C ALA A 712 -11.18 -14.07 60.15
N ILE A 713 -10.94 -13.32 61.23
CA ILE A 713 -10.45 -13.85 62.50
C ILE A 713 -11.39 -14.90 63.09
N ARG A 714 -12.72 -14.68 63.05
CA ARG A 714 -13.71 -15.67 63.54
C ARG A 714 -13.59 -17.04 62.91
N THR A 715 -13.04 -17.12 61.70
CA THR A 715 -12.84 -18.39 60.99
C THR A 715 -11.49 -19.06 61.28
N ILE A 716 -10.53 -18.34 61.85
CA ILE A 716 -9.22 -18.85 62.24
C ILE A 716 -9.31 -19.35 63.69
N ASP A 717 -8.96 -20.61 63.92
CA ASP A 717 -8.91 -21.14 65.29
C ASP A 717 -7.69 -20.58 66.07
N ASN A 718 -7.84 -20.42 67.38
CA ASN A 718 -6.79 -19.86 68.24
C ASN A 718 -5.49 -20.66 68.17
N ASP A 719 -5.54 -22.00 68.03
CA ASP A 719 -4.35 -22.85 67.93
C ASP A 719 -3.50 -22.50 66.69
N ARG A 720 -4.14 -22.22 65.53
CA ARG A 720 -3.44 -21.75 64.33
C ARG A 720 -2.83 -20.37 64.51
N LEU A 721 -3.55 -19.43 65.13
CA LEU A 721 -2.99 -18.11 65.46
C LEU A 721 -1.75 -18.27 66.33
N HIS A 722 -1.80 -19.10 67.38
CA HIS A 722 -0.65 -19.39 68.25
C HIS A 722 0.51 -20.07 67.52
N LYS A 723 0.26 -20.84 66.47
CA LYS A 723 1.32 -21.46 65.67
C LYS A 723 1.93 -20.53 64.61
N SER A 724 1.35 -19.34 64.40
CA SER A 724 1.76 -18.43 63.32
C SER A 724 2.90 -17.49 63.71
N TYR A 725 3.00 -17.11 65.00
CA TYR A 725 3.99 -16.10 65.44
C TYR A 725 5.46 -16.43 65.11
N PRO A 726 5.94 -17.69 65.11
CA PRO A 726 7.35 -17.95 64.81
C PRO A 726 7.72 -17.51 63.39
N ASP A 727 6.83 -17.73 62.42
CA ASP A 727 7.06 -17.34 61.03
C ASP A 727 6.94 -15.82 60.84
N LEU A 728 6.07 -15.15 61.60
CA LEU A 728 5.98 -13.68 61.63
C LEU A 728 7.28 -13.07 62.18
N LEU A 729 7.76 -13.55 63.32
CA LEU A 729 8.95 -13.01 63.99
C LEU A 729 10.22 -13.16 63.14
N LYS A 730 10.38 -14.27 62.40
CA LYS A 730 11.50 -14.46 61.46
C LYS A 730 11.63 -13.35 60.42
N ARG A 731 10.60 -12.56 60.15
CA ARG A 731 10.68 -11.43 59.19
C ARG A 731 11.22 -10.14 59.79
N LEU A 732 11.41 -10.08 61.10
CA LEU A 732 12.17 -8.99 61.73
C LEU A 732 13.68 -9.08 61.43
N ASP A 733 14.16 -10.28 61.05
CA ASP A 733 15.52 -10.52 60.54
C ASP A 733 15.66 -10.27 59.02
N ASP A 734 14.63 -9.76 58.34
CA ASP A 734 14.70 -9.50 56.89
C ASP A 734 15.74 -8.42 56.56
N VAL A 735 16.43 -8.58 55.43
CA VAL A 735 17.40 -7.60 54.92
C VAL A 735 16.76 -6.26 54.54
N SER A 736 15.44 -6.21 54.31
CA SER A 736 14.70 -5.02 53.90
C SER A 736 13.97 -4.38 55.08
N ASP A 737 14.40 -3.18 55.47
CA ASP A 737 13.75 -2.37 56.53
C ASP A 737 12.26 -2.18 56.30
N ASP A 738 11.83 -1.97 55.06
CA ASP A 738 10.40 -1.82 54.73
C ASP A 738 9.58 -3.07 55.10
N ILE A 739 10.15 -4.28 54.93
CA ILE A 739 9.48 -5.54 55.31
C ILE A 739 9.44 -5.66 56.82
N ARG A 740 10.53 -5.27 57.51
CA ARG A 740 10.59 -5.27 58.98
C ARG A 740 9.54 -4.33 59.57
N LEU A 741 9.35 -3.15 58.98
CA LEU A 741 8.30 -2.19 59.35
C LEU A 741 6.89 -2.71 59.03
N ALA A 742 6.70 -3.31 57.85
CA ALA A 742 5.42 -3.93 57.48
C ALA A 742 5.08 -5.07 58.46
N MET A 743 6.04 -5.90 58.83
CA MET A 743 5.85 -6.98 59.79
C MET A 743 5.52 -6.46 61.20
N CYS A 744 6.12 -5.36 61.67
CA CYS A 744 5.70 -4.73 62.92
C CYS A 744 4.21 -4.33 62.87
N SER A 745 3.75 -3.81 61.74
CA SER A 745 2.34 -3.47 61.52
C SER A 745 1.45 -4.73 61.47
N THR A 746 1.91 -5.80 60.81
CA THR A 746 1.25 -7.12 60.81
C THR A 746 1.15 -7.72 62.21
N LEU A 747 2.20 -7.63 63.01
CA LEU A 747 2.23 -8.09 64.41
C LEU A 747 1.29 -7.28 65.31
N ASN A 748 1.16 -5.98 65.07
CA ASN A 748 0.19 -5.13 65.75
C ASN A 748 -1.26 -5.52 65.42
N ALA A 749 -1.54 -5.91 64.18
CA ALA A 749 -2.83 -6.47 63.81
C ALA A 749 -3.03 -7.86 64.43
N TYR A 750 -2.01 -8.72 64.35
CA TYR A 750 -2.02 -10.07 64.92
C TYR A 750 -2.36 -10.09 66.41
N VAL A 751 -1.81 -9.19 67.22
CA VAL A 751 -2.14 -9.17 68.65
C VAL A 751 -3.58 -8.76 68.92
N ARG A 752 -4.16 -7.91 68.07
CA ARG A 752 -5.57 -7.52 68.16
C ARG A 752 -6.51 -8.63 67.71
N ALA A 753 -6.03 -9.56 66.89
CA ALA A 753 -6.81 -10.69 66.41
C ALA A 753 -7.19 -11.70 67.51
N PHE A 754 -6.55 -11.64 68.68
CA PHE A 754 -6.96 -12.48 69.81
C PHE A 754 -8.16 -11.86 70.52
N HIS A 755 -9.33 -12.51 70.42
CA HIS A 755 -10.56 -12.14 71.12
C HIS A 755 -11.06 -13.25 72.04
N GLY A 756 -11.77 -12.88 73.12
CA GLY A 756 -12.49 -13.82 74.00
C GLY A 756 -11.58 -14.66 74.90
N ASP A 757 -11.35 -15.92 74.50
CA ASP A 757 -10.79 -17.01 75.32
C ASP A 757 -9.24 -17.00 75.47
N PHE A 758 -8.59 -15.87 75.17
CA PHE A 758 -7.13 -15.77 75.31
C PHE A 758 -6.73 -15.78 76.79
N THR A 759 -6.02 -16.82 77.20
CA THR A 759 -5.53 -16.97 78.58
C THR A 759 -4.02 -16.81 78.62
N VAL A 760 -3.55 -15.71 79.22
CA VAL A 760 -2.11 -15.43 79.36
C VAL A 760 -1.38 -16.58 80.03
N ASP A 761 -1.98 -17.24 81.02
CA ASP A 761 -1.30 -18.34 81.72
C ASP A 761 -1.11 -19.59 80.86
N LEU A 762 -2.01 -19.83 79.89
CA LEU A 762 -1.87 -20.95 78.94
C LEU A 762 -0.80 -20.66 77.88
N TYR A 763 -0.65 -19.40 77.48
CA TYR A 763 0.22 -18.98 76.38
C TYR A 763 1.43 -18.14 76.83
N ARG A 764 1.74 -18.15 78.12
CA ARG A 764 2.80 -17.34 78.74
C ARG A 764 4.14 -17.55 78.05
N SER A 765 4.49 -18.80 77.75
CA SER A 765 5.74 -19.14 77.04
C SER A 765 5.83 -18.49 75.67
N HIS A 766 4.74 -18.47 74.89
CA HIS A 766 4.71 -17.82 73.59
C HIS A 766 4.90 -16.30 73.71
N LEU A 767 4.27 -15.66 74.70
CA LEU A 767 4.45 -14.23 74.96
C LEU A 767 5.88 -13.89 75.38
N GLU A 768 6.49 -14.72 76.24
CA GLU A 768 7.90 -14.57 76.62
C GLU A 768 8.84 -14.73 75.42
N ASP A 769 8.57 -15.69 74.53
CA ASP A 769 9.38 -15.91 73.33
C ASP A 769 9.22 -14.76 72.32
N ILE A 770 8.00 -14.25 72.13
CA ILE A 770 7.74 -13.03 71.34
C ILE A 770 8.50 -11.84 71.94
N ALA A 771 8.42 -11.64 73.26
CA ALA A 771 9.11 -10.56 73.96
C ALA A 771 10.62 -10.62 73.74
N LYS A 772 11.24 -11.81 73.90
CA LYS A 772 12.69 -12.00 73.69
C LYS A 772 13.13 -11.58 72.29
N VAL A 773 12.41 -12.01 71.25
CA VAL A 773 12.77 -11.68 69.86
C VAL A 773 12.56 -10.19 69.59
N LEU A 774 11.41 -9.62 69.97
CA LEU A 774 11.15 -8.20 69.75
C LEU A 774 12.17 -7.32 70.48
N LEU A 775 12.62 -7.69 71.68
CA LEU A 775 13.62 -6.91 72.42
C LEU A 775 14.97 -6.88 71.68
N ILE A 776 15.36 -7.96 70.99
CA ILE A 776 16.57 -7.93 70.14
C ILE A 776 16.45 -6.83 69.07
N HIS A 777 15.29 -6.74 68.40
CA HIS A 777 15.04 -5.73 67.36
C HIS A 777 14.70 -4.34 67.90
N MET A 778 14.33 -4.21 69.18
CA MET A 778 14.20 -2.91 69.82
C MET A 778 15.57 -2.23 70.00
N ASP A 779 16.67 -2.98 69.95
CA ASP A 779 18.04 -2.42 69.97
C ASP A 779 18.60 -2.10 68.57
N ASP A 780 17.78 -2.19 67.51
CA ASP A 780 18.19 -1.99 66.12
C ASP A 780 18.84 -0.62 65.85
N GLN A 781 19.77 -0.57 64.89
CA GLN A 781 20.45 0.65 64.49
C GLN A 781 19.54 1.64 63.74
N ASN A 782 18.54 1.15 63.02
CA ASN A 782 17.55 1.97 62.36
C ASN A 782 16.50 2.44 63.36
N SER A 783 16.43 3.76 63.59
CA SER A 783 15.49 4.37 64.53
C SER A 783 14.01 4.14 64.18
N GLN A 784 13.67 4.00 62.88
CA GLN A 784 12.29 3.71 62.47
C GLN A 784 11.87 2.29 62.88
N VAL A 785 12.73 1.30 62.64
CA VAL A 785 12.48 -0.10 63.04
C VAL A 785 12.45 -0.20 64.57
N GLN A 786 13.40 0.43 65.26
CA GLN A 786 13.42 0.50 66.73
C GLN A 786 12.11 1.07 67.30
N ASN A 787 11.61 2.18 66.74
CA ASN A 787 10.35 2.78 67.20
C ASN A 787 9.14 1.90 66.88
N ALA A 788 9.09 1.28 65.69
CA ALA A 788 8.00 0.38 65.32
C ALA A 788 7.95 -0.85 66.23
N VAL A 789 9.11 -1.43 66.55
CA VAL A 789 9.22 -2.58 67.47
C VAL A 789 8.87 -2.18 68.90
N PHE A 790 9.30 -1.01 69.37
CA PHE A 790 8.88 -0.46 70.67
C PHE A 790 7.36 -0.39 70.77
N ASP A 791 6.72 0.17 69.75
CA ASP A 791 5.26 0.27 69.70
C ASP A 791 4.61 -1.11 69.62
N THR A 792 5.20 -2.07 68.90
CA THR A 792 4.72 -3.46 68.86
C THR A 792 4.78 -4.13 70.22
N ILE A 793 5.90 -4.03 70.95
CA ILE A 793 6.00 -4.58 72.32
C ILE A 793 4.94 -3.95 73.22
N TYR A 794 4.76 -2.63 73.12
CA TYR A 794 3.72 -1.93 73.86
C TYR A 794 2.32 -2.48 73.53
N GLN A 795 1.96 -2.64 72.25
CA GLN A 795 0.67 -3.21 71.86
C GLN A 795 0.47 -4.62 72.43
N PHE A 796 1.47 -5.49 72.38
CA PHE A 796 1.36 -6.82 72.96
C PHE A 796 1.15 -6.81 74.48
N ALA A 797 1.82 -5.91 75.19
CA ALA A 797 1.73 -5.81 76.64
C ALA A 797 0.39 -5.23 77.12
N THR A 798 -0.31 -4.45 76.28
CA THR A 798 -1.51 -3.68 76.69
C THR A 798 -2.81 -4.15 76.07
N GLN A 799 -2.79 -4.70 74.85
CA GLN A 799 -4.02 -5.14 74.16
C GLN A 799 -4.58 -6.44 74.74
N LEU A 800 -3.70 -7.31 75.24
CA LEU A 800 -4.08 -8.58 75.85
C LEU A 800 -4.21 -8.41 77.36
N GLN A 801 -5.36 -8.82 77.93
CA GLN A 801 -5.61 -8.71 79.36
C GLN A 801 -4.57 -9.52 80.14
N ASN A 802 -3.93 -8.89 81.14
CA ASN A 802 -2.87 -9.45 81.98
C ASN A 802 -1.55 -9.83 81.27
N ALA A 803 -1.33 -9.44 80.00
CA ALA A 803 -0.09 -9.79 79.28
C ALA A 803 1.13 -8.94 79.64
N SER A 804 0.95 -7.80 80.32
CA SER A 804 2.03 -6.87 80.70
C SER A 804 3.21 -7.47 81.47
N GLU A 805 2.98 -8.46 82.34
CA GLU A 805 3.99 -8.97 83.27
C GLU A 805 5.10 -9.77 82.54
N PRO A 806 4.80 -10.72 81.64
CA PRO A 806 5.79 -11.35 80.77
C PRO A 806 6.73 -10.35 80.06
N PHE A 807 6.18 -9.30 79.45
CA PHE A 807 6.97 -8.31 78.72
C PHE A 807 7.82 -7.44 79.65
N ILE A 808 7.29 -6.95 80.77
CA ILE A 808 8.07 -6.16 81.75
C ILE A 808 9.23 -6.99 82.33
N ASN A 809 8.99 -8.27 82.64
CA ASN A 809 10.02 -9.15 83.18
C ASN A 809 11.15 -9.35 82.17
N GLU A 810 10.82 -9.64 80.91
CA GLU A 810 11.85 -9.80 79.88
C GLU A 810 12.58 -8.48 79.56
N VAL A 811 11.90 -7.33 79.57
CA VAL A 811 12.61 -6.04 79.42
C VAL A 811 13.64 -5.85 80.54
N ARG A 812 13.30 -6.21 81.79
CA ARG A 812 14.22 -6.11 82.94
C ARG A 812 15.42 -7.04 82.82
N THR A 813 15.26 -8.24 82.29
CA THR A 813 16.37 -9.21 82.13
C THR A 813 17.39 -8.73 81.12
N VAL A 814 16.97 -8.06 80.04
CA VAL A 814 17.86 -7.64 78.96
C VAL A 814 18.26 -6.16 78.99
N LYS A 815 17.59 -5.29 79.77
CA LYS A 815 17.85 -3.83 79.82
C LYS A 815 19.33 -3.46 79.87
N HIS A 816 20.12 -4.12 80.71
CA HIS A 816 21.55 -3.83 80.87
C HIS A 816 22.41 -4.17 79.64
N LYS A 817 21.88 -4.97 78.70
CA LYS A 817 22.52 -5.37 77.44
C LYS A 817 22.14 -4.48 76.26
N HIS A 818 21.08 -3.68 76.38
CA HIS A 818 20.65 -2.76 75.31
C HIS A 818 21.56 -1.55 75.21
N ARG A 819 21.79 -1.08 73.99
CA ARG A 819 22.49 0.17 73.68
C ARG A 819 21.73 1.39 74.21
N ASN A 820 20.39 1.39 74.15
CA ASN A 820 19.56 2.49 74.66
C ASN A 820 18.73 2.06 75.87
N GLN A 821 19.31 2.14 77.07
CA GLN A 821 18.65 1.73 78.32
C GLN A 821 17.43 2.60 78.68
N ASN A 822 17.45 3.89 78.31
CA ASN A 822 16.33 4.80 78.54
C ASN A 822 15.08 4.35 77.78
N LEU A 823 15.24 3.79 76.58
CA LEU A 823 14.13 3.26 75.79
C LEU A 823 13.43 2.10 76.52
N CYS A 824 14.18 1.20 77.16
CA CYS A 824 13.62 0.14 78.00
C CYS A 824 12.88 0.69 79.23
N GLU A 825 13.42 1.75 79.87
CA GLU A 825 12.75 2.41 81.01
C GLU A 825 11.43 3.06 80.57
N THR A 826 11.46 3.82 79.47
CA THR A 826 10.27 4.45 78.90
C THR A 826 9.22 3.41 78.50
N LEU A 827 9.61 2.25 77.96
CA LEU A 827 8.69 1.17 77.63
C LEU A 827 7.99 0.62 78.88
N ILE A 828 8.75 0.32 79.93
CA ILE A 828 8.19 -0.17 81.21
C ILE A 828 7.24 0.86 81.81
N GLU A 829 7.63 2.14 81.84
CA GLU A 829 6.79 3.23 82.34
C GLU A 829 5.48 3.33 81.55
N ARG A 830 5.55 3.29 80.21
CA ARG A 830 4.35 3.32 79.35
C ARG A 830 3.41 2.14 79.62
N ILE A 831 3.95 0.91 79.69
CA ILE A 831 3.14 -0.30 79.94
C ILE A 831 2.48 -0.24 81.32
N GLN A 832 3.18 0.31 82.33
CA GLN A 832 2.64 0.47 83.68
C GLN A 832 1.57 1.57 83.77
N GLN A 833 1.70 2.64 82.98
CA GLN A 833 0.72 3.73 82.90
C GLN A 833 -0.56 3.36 82.15
N SER A 834 -0.51 2.36 81.27
CA SER A 834 -1.67 1.86 80.52
C SER A 834 -2.52 0.82 81.25
N LYS A 835 -2.07 0.36 82.43
CA LYS A 835 -2.88 -0.46 83.36
C LYS A 835 -3.87 0.43 84.10
#